data_AF-A0A4Y7M9F6-F1
#
_entry.id   AF-A0A4Y7M9F6-F1
#
_cell.length_a   1.000
_cell.length_b   1.000
_cell.length_c   1.000
_cell.angle_alpha   90.00
_cell.angle_beta   90.00
_cell.angle_gamma   90.00
#
_symmetry.space_group_name_H-M   'P 1'
#
loop_
_entity.id
_entity.type
_entity.pdbx_description
1 polymer ?
#
loop_
_entity_poly.entity_id
_entity_poly.type
_entity_poly.pdbx_seq_one_letter_code
_entity_poly.pdbx_strand_id
1 'polypeptide(L)'
;MPTMSKSGSMSPLEDQDKLLDEALSVVKVQALQMKRCLDKRKLMDALKHASTMLGELRTSLLSPKSYYELYMAICDELQHLEMYLLDEFQNGRKVADLYELVQYAGNIIPRLYLLVTVGVVYIKTNEQSRRDILRDLVEMCRGVQHPLRGLFLRNYLLQCTRNLLPDLAENDPLATESYGNVRDAVDFIQLNFSEMNKLWVRMAYQGHSRDKERRERERQELRLLVGTNLVRLAQLDSVDVELYKKVVLPGILEQVVSCRDALAQEYLMECIIQVFPDEVHLDTLHTYLKACAELHTDVKVHVILVALVERLAAYGQRQQALGQPPIPPHIPLFDIFSDQIGNIAQARPEMPSENLVSLQVSLISLAFRCYPDKINLVDKVLESTLVALDKIAVEKVDFDSALGKELNRLLRMPISHYNSLVTLLQLPHFGQVLQRLDFNGRKSVALHLVNNALDNETYITTQEHVDAVLNMLAPLICDQPDQVLTGQDAEDFAEEQNLMARLIHLLAPEETDLDQQYRMLTSARKQFGAGGARRIPFTLPPLIYEAFKLARKYFDVRQEDELWEKKCEKIFTFCHQCIAALVKAELAELPLRLFLQGALAASQIIFGTHETLAYEFISQAFTLYEEEISDSKAQFAALTLMAASLEKLDCFSEENSAPVRSKCALLASALLRKPDQCRALILVSNLFWSSTTKELEGKPMRDGKKVLECLRKAGKVATECLDPGVQAQLIVELINVYVHFFHQGNQHITVTHINELISKVRQDLLPQLENSDEKELIEKHLGASCEMLRHRRDNPSSTSDAPSYQGIILD
;
A
#
# COMPACT_ATOMS: atom_id res chain seq x y z
N MET A 1 21.31 -17.96 -66.33
CA MET A 1 21.43 -17.53 -64.92
C MET A 1 22.74 -18.05 -64.36
N PRO A 2 23.69 -17.16 -64.04
CA PRO A 2 24.65 -17.37 -62.96
C PRO A 2 24.30 -16.45 -61.77
N THR A 3 24.44 -17.00 -60.57
CA THR A 3 24.24 -16.36 -59.28
C THR A 3 25.28 -15.28 -59.02
N MET A 4 24.86 -14.00 -58.99
CA MET A 4 25.65 -12.93 -58.39
C MET A 4 25.61 -13.04 -56.87
N SER A 5 26.79 -13.17 -56.28
CA SER A 5 27.06 -13.10 -54.85
C SER A 5 26.58 -11.76 -54.27
N LYS A 6 25.67 -11.83 -53.30
CA LYS A 6 25.40 -10.71 -52.40
C LYS A 6 26.66 -10.49 -51.56
N SER A 7 27.39 -9.41 -51.83
CA SER A 7 28.33 -8.82 -50.86
C SER A 7 27.58 -8.62 -49.54
N GLY A 8 28.10 -9.16 -48.44
CA GLY A 8 27.50 -9.02 -47.11
C GLY A 8 27.37 -7.53 -46.76
N SER A 9 26.14 -7.05 -46.63
CA SER A 9 25.87 -5.74 -46.03
C SER A 9 26.17 -5.86 -44.53
N MET A 10 27.18 -5.13 -44.06
CA MET A 10 27.46 -5.04 -42.64
C MET A 10 26.28 -4.41 -41.89
N SER A 11 26.24 -4.62 -40.57
CA SER A 11 25.23 -3.96 -39.75
C SER A 11 25.48 -2.44 -39.70
N PRO A 12 24.44 -1.59 -39.63
CA PRO A 12 24.59 -0.13 -39.55
C PRO A 12 25.42 0.38 -38.37
N LEU A 13 25.60 -0.44 -37.32
CA LEU A 13 26.43 -0.13 -36.14
C LEU A 13 27.92 -0.35 -36.43
N GLU A 14 28.28 -1.47 -37.05
CA GLU A 14 29.67 -1.77 -37.44
C GLU A 14 30.21 -0.77 -38.48
N ASP A 15 29.34 -0.22 -39.32
CA ASP A 15 29.71 0.85 -40.25
C ASP A 15 29.99 2.18 -39.54
N GLN A 16 29.26 2.49 -38.45
CA GLN A 16 29.50 3.71 -37.66
C GLN A 16 30.79 3.63 -36.85
N ASP A 17 31.09 2.46 -36.26
CA ASP A 17 32.31 2.26 -35.48
C ASP A 17 33.56 2.38 -36.36
N LYS A 18 33.53 1.84 -37.58
CA LYS A 18 34.64 2.01 -38.54
C LYS A 18 34.89 3.46 -38.91
N LEU A 19 33.84 4.20 -39.24
CA LEU A 19 33.95 5.63 -39.57
C LEU A 19 34.50 6.45 -38.39
N LEU A 20 34.11 6.08 -37.16
CA LEU A 20 34.61 6.71 -35.95
C LEU A 20 36.11 6.39 -35.72
N ASP A 21 36.50 5.12 -35.85
CA ASP A 21 37.88 4.68 -35.67
C ASP A 21 38.84 5.32 -36.69
N GLU A 22 38.41 5.46 -37.94
CA GLU A 22 39.15 6.16 -38.99
C GLU A 22 39.38 7.63 -38.60
N ALA A 23 38.33 8.33 -38.18
CA ALA A 23 38.43 9.73 -37.75
C ALA A 23 39.33 9.87 -36.50
N LEU A 24 39.17 9.01 -35.49
CA LEU A 24 39.99 9.00 -34.28
C LEU A 24 41.46 8.70 -34.56
N SER A 25 41.76 7.84 -35.54
CA SER A 25 43.12 7.55 -35.98
C SER A 25 43.79 8.81 -36.56
N VAL A 26 43.07 9.55 -37.42
CA VAL A 26 43.56 10.82 -37.97
C VAL A 26 43.79 11.84 -36.85
N VAL A 27 42.85 11.97 -35.91
CA VAL A 27 42.98 12.86 -34.74
C VAL A 27 44.24 12.53 -33.95
N LYS A 28 44.48 11.25 -33.62
CA LYS A 28 45.69 10.82 -32.88
C LYS A 28 46.98 11.18 -33.61
N VAL A 29 47.03 10.95 -34.92
CA VAL A 29 48.23 11.26 -35.74
C VAL A 29 48.48 12.77 -35.77
N GLN A 30 47.46 13.58 -36.02
CA GLN A 30 47.59 15.03 -36.10
C GLN A 30 47.86 15.66 -34.74
N ALA A 31 47.25 15.17 -33.67
CA ALA A 31 47.51 15.61 -32.30
C ALA A 31 48.96 15.35 -31.86
N LEU A 32 49.52 14.18 -32.20
CA LEU A 32 50.92 13.88 -31.91
C LEU A 32 51.87 14.82 -32.67
N GLN A 33 51.56 15.13 -33.93
CA GLN A 33 52.35 16.07 -34.73
C GLN A 33 52.22 17.51 -34.20
N MET A 34 51.02 17.92 -33.79
CA MET A 34 50.76 19.20 -33.13
C MET A 34 51.63 19.34 -31.87
N LYS A 35 51.56 18.38 -30.93
CA LYS A 35 52.36 18.39 -29.69
C LYS A 35 53.86 18.47 -29.96
N ARG A 36 54.37 17.68 -30.92
CA ARG A 36 55.79 17.75 -31.34
C ARG A 36 56.18 19.10 -31.93
N CYS A 37 55.28 19.78 -32.64
CA CYS A 37 55.54 21.13 -33.14
C CYS A 37 55.52 22.18 -32.02
N LEU A 38 54.65 22.01 -31.02
CA LEU A 38 54.62 22.85 -29.81
C LEU A 38 55.94 22.72 -29.02
N ASP A 39 56.44 21.49 -28.82
CA ASP A 39 57.75 21.25 -28.17
C ASP A 39 58.90 21.94 -28.91
N LYS A 40 58.84 21.95 -30.24
CA LYS A 40 59.81 22.63 -31.14
C LYS A 40 59.55 24.12 -31.30
N ARG A 41 58.56 24.69 -30.59
CA ARG A 41 58.14 26.10 -30.65
C ARG A 41 57.73 26.59 -32.04
N LYS A 42 57.21 25.69 -32.87
CA LYS A 42 56.68 26.01 -34.21
C LYS A 42 55.16 26.15 -34.15
N LEU A 43 54.69 27.28 -33.59
CA LEU A 43 53.26 27.50 -33.34
C LEU A 43 52.41 27.46 -34.62
N MET A 44 52.85 28.10 -35.71
CA MET A 44 52.08 28.12 -36.96
C MET A 44 51.93 26.73 -37.58
N ASP A 45 52.98 25.89 -37.50
CA ASP A 45 52.91 24.50 -37.95
C ASP A 45 51.99 23.67 -37.03
N ALA A 46 52.04 23.91 -35.72
CA ALA A 46 51.12 23.28 -34.77
C ALA A 46 49.66 23.66 -35.04
N LEU A 47 49.36 24.93 -35.33
CA LEU A 47 48.01 25.40 -35.69
C LEU A 47 47.52 24.77 -37.02
N LYS A 48 48.42 24.49 -37.97
CA LYS A 48 48.08 23.78 -39.20
C LYS A 48 47.68 22.32 -38.93
N HIS A 49 48.42 21.64 -38.05
CA HIS A 49 48.07 20.29 -37.59
C HIS A 49 46.76 20.29 -36.79
N ALA A 50 46.57 21.25 -35.88
CA ALA A 50 45.32 21.45 -35.14
C ALA A 50 44.13 21.71 -36.09
N SER A 51 44.33 22.55 -37.11
CA SER A 51 43.29 22.81 -38.11
C SER A 51 42.94 21.59 -38.95
N THR A 52 43.89 20.68 -39.17
CA THR A 52 43.66 19.44 -39.91
C THR A 52 42.91 18.43 -39.03
N MET A 53 43.31 18.31 -37.76
CA MET A 53 42.59 17.53 -36.73
C MET A 53 41.13 17.99 -36.59
N LEU A 54 40.90 19.30 -36.47
CA LEU A 54 39.57 19.91 -36.41
C LEU A 54 38.76 19.76 -37.71
N GLY A 55 39.43 19.39 -38.81
CA GLY A 55 38.80 19.06 -40.08
C GLY A 55 37.83 17.88 -39.95
N GLU A 56 38.13 16.92 -39.07
CA GLU A 56 37.31 15.71 -38.86
C GLU A 56 35.93 16.04 -38.29
N LEU A 57 35.80 17.09 -37.46
CA LEU A 57 34.51 17.57 -36.94
C LEU A 57 33.56 18.11 -38.02
N ARG A 58 34.01 18.24 -39.26
CA ARG A 58 33.16 18.64 -40.39
C ARG A 58 32.30 17.49 -40.91
N THR A 59 32.57 16.25 -40.53
CA THR A 59 31.78 15.09 -40.97
C THR A 59 30.30 15.24 -40.63
N SER A 60 29.45 14.65 -41.47
CA SER A 60 28.00 14.54 -41.23
C SER A 60 27.52 13.09 -41.32
N LEU A 61 28.47 12.14 -41.39
CA LEU A 61 28.21 10.70 -41.53
C LEU A 61 28.08 10.00 -40.16
N LEU A 62 28.59 10.62 -39.10
CA LEU A 62 28.56 10.09 -37.75
C LEU A 62 27.21 10.34 -37.08
N SER A 63 26.76 9.36 -36.30
CA SER A 63 25.67 9.50 -35.34
C SER A 63 26.02 10.52 -34.26
N PRO A 64 25.03 11.13 -33.57
CA PRO A 64 25.31 12.06 -32.48
C PRO A 64 26.20 11.49 -31.37
N LYS A 65 26.06 10.21 -31.04
CA LYS A 65 26.88 9.52 -30.05
C LYS A 65 28.34 9.37 -30.51
N SER A 66 28.55 8.85 -31.72
CA SER A 66 29.90 8.74 -32.30
C SER A 66 30.55 10.12 -32.49
N TYR A 67 29.76 11.13 -32.87
CA TYR A 67 30.22 12.50 -32.98
C TYR A 67 30.61 13.09 -31.61
N TYR A 68 29.88 12.77 -30.53
CA TYR A 68 30.22 13.16 -29.16
C TYR A 68 31.58 12.57 -28.74
N GLU A 69 31.85 11.30 -29.05
CA GLU A 69 33.13 10.65 -28.74
C GLU A 69 34.30 11.30 -29.49
N LEU A 70 34.13 11.57 -30.80
CA LEU A 70 35.10 12.32 -31.59
C LEU A 70 35.32 13.74 -31.05
N TYR A 71 34.23 14.42 -30.66
CA TYR A 71 34.27 15.74 -30.06
C TYR A 71 35.08 15.77 -28.78
N MET A 72 34.85 14.83 -27.85
CA MET A 72 35.58 14.75 -26.60
C MET A 72 37.08 14.52 -26.83
N ALA A 73 37.43 13.59 -27.72
CA ALA A 73 38.82 13.32 -28.06
C ALA A 73 39.55 14.55 -28.62
N ILE A 74 38.87 15.36 -29.44
CA ILE A 74 39.45 16.59 -30.00
C ILE A 74 39.53 17.71 -28.94
N CYS A 75 38.55 17.82 -28.05
CA CYS A 75 38.55 18.83 -26.99
C CYS A 75 39.72 18.61 -26.01
N ASP A 76 40.00 17.36 -25.64
CA ASP A 76 41.15 17.02 -24.79
C ASP A 76 42.47 17.46 -25.44
N GLU A 77 42.58 17.27 -26.76
CA GLU A 77 43.75 17.69 -27.52
C GLU A 77 43.87 19.22 -27.66
N LEU A 78 42.74 19.93 -27.82
CA LEU A 78 42.72 21.39 -27.81
C LEU A 78 43.08 21.98 -26.44
N GLN A 79 42.76 21.31 -25.34
CA GLN A 79 43.14 21.77 -24.00
C GLN A 79 44.67 21.82 -23.85
N HIS A 80 45.41 20.88 -24.44
CA HIS A 80 46.88 20.95 -24.46
C HIS A 80 47.39 22.18 -25.23
N LEU A 81 46.74 22.52 -26.35
CA LEU A 81 47.07 23.74 -27.10
C LEU A 81 46.75 25.01 -26.31
N GLU A 82 45.61 25.04 -25.62
CA GLU A 82 45.23 26.15 -24.73
C GLU A 82 46.27 26.36 -23.62
N MET A 83 46.65 25.31 -22.91
CA MET A 83 47.64 25.38 -21.82
C MET A 83 48.99 25.89 -22.31
N TYR A 84 49.47 25.39 -23.46
CA TYR A 84 50.71 25.86 -24.07
C TYR A 84 50.65 27.36 -24.40
N LEU A 85 49.55 27.82 -24.99
CA LEU A 85 49.36 29.23 -25.32
C LEU A 85 49.30 30.09 -24.05
N LEU A 86 48.63 29.66 -22.99
CA LEU A 86 48.61 30.38 -21.71
C LEU A 86 50.03 30.54 -21.13
N ASP A 87 50.82 29.47 -21.12
CA ASP A 87 52.18 29.49 -20.59
C ASP A 87 53.09 30.43 -21.40
N GLU A 88 53.04 30.41 -22.74
CA GLU A 88 53.87 31.29 -23.56
C GLU A 88 53.49 32.78 -23.37
N PHE A 89 52.20 33.09 -23.25
CA PHE A 89 51.73 34.46 -23.02
C PHE A 89 52.09 34.97 -21.62
N GLN A 90 51.97 34.14 -20.58
CA GLN A 90 52.38 34.48 -19.21
C GLN A 90 53.89 34.69 -19.08
N ASN A 91 54.69 33.91 -19.82
CA ASN A 91 56.14 34.07 -19.89
C ASN A 91 56.60 35.28 -20.75
N GLY A 92 55.67 36.14 -21.17
CA GLY A 92 55.95 37.38 -21.90
C GLY A 92 56.27 37.20 -23.39
N ARG A 93 56.13 35.98 -23.93
CA ARG A 93 56.37 35.66 -25.35
C ARG A 93 55.07 35.74 -26.14
N LYS A 94 54.53 36.95 -26.21
CA LYS A 94 53.26 37.23 -26.88
C LYS A 94 53.42 37.12 -28.39
N VAL A 95 52.52 36.37 -29.02
CA VAL A 95 52.40 36.33 -30.48
C VAL A 95 51.40 37.41 -30.89
N ALA A 96 51.87 38.45 -31.58
CA ALA A 96 51.03 39.54 -32.06
C ALA A 96 49.94 39.02 -33.01
N ASP A 97 48.76 39.63 -32.90
CA ASP A 97 47.60 39.39 -33.78
C ASP A 97 47.14 37.94 -33.87
N LEU A 98 47.43 37.11 -32.84
CA LEU A 98 47.04 35.69 -32.83
C LEU A 98 45.53 35.48 -32.98
N TYR A 99 44.72 36.39 -32.43
CA TYR A 99 43.26 36.38 -32.58
C TYR A 99 42.81 36.55 -34.03
N GLU A 100 43.54 37.31 -34.85
CA GLU A 100 43.29 37.46 -36.29
C GLU A 100 43.90 36.30 -37.09
N LEU A 101 45.11 35.88 -36.75
CA LEU A 101 45.84 34.82 -37.46
C LEU A 101 45.06 33.49 -37.53
N VAL A 102 44.38 33.10 -36.45
CA VAL A 102 43.56 31.87 -36.45
C VAL A 102 42.31 31.99 -37.34
N GLN A 103 41.89 33.21 -37.69
CA GLN A 103 40.76 33.45 -38.60
C GLN A 103 41.11 33.22 -40.07
N TYR A 104 42.41 33.14 -40.42
CA TYR A 104 42.86 32.77 -41.76
C TYR A 104 42.65 31.29 -42.10
N ALA A 105 42.23 30.46 -41.13
CA ALA A 105 41.80 29.10 -41.42
C ALA A 105 40.58 29.11 -42.35
N GLY A 106 40.74 28.56 -43.56
CA GLY A 106 39.72 28.65 -44.61
C GLY A 106 38.39 27.95 -44.28
N ASN A 107 38.42 26.89 -43.47
CA ASN A 107 37.22 26.16 -43.05
C ASN A 107 36.66 26.73 -41.74
N ILE A 108 35.34 26.96 -41.69
CA ILE A 108 34.67 27.62 -40.56
C ILE A 108 34.76 26.85 -39.24
N ILE A 109 34.67 25.52 -39.24
CA ILE A 109 34.72 24.72 -38.00
C ILE A 109 36.11 24.82 -37.35
N PRO A 110 37.23 24.46 -38.02
CA PRO A 110 38.57 24.68 -37.45
C PRO A 110 38.82 26.11 -36.99
N ARG A 111 38.40 27.09 -37.80
CA ARG A 111 38.53 28.52 -37.47
C ARG A 111 37.87 28.86 -36.16
N LEU A 112 36.60 28.51 -35.95
CA LEU A 112 35.87 28.91 -34.75
C LEU A 112 36.35 28.18 -33.50
N TYR A 113 36.73 26.90 -33.58
CA TYR A 113 37.31 26.21 -32.42
C TYR A 113 38.65 26.83 -32.01
N LEU A 114 39.54 27.14 -32.97
CA LEU A 114 40.79 27.84 -32.68
C LEU A 114 40.54 29.26 -32.16
N LEU A 115 39.56 29.98 -32.73
CA LEU A 115 39.18 31.32 -32.30
C LEU A 115 38.67 31.33 -30.86
N VAL A 116 37.84 30.35 -30.47
CA VAL A 116 37.38 30.19 -29.08
C VAL A 116 38.56 29.91 -28.15
N THR A 117 39.45 28.96 -28.52
CA THR A 117 40.64 28.64 -27.71
C THR A 117 41.54 29.86 -27.51
N VAL A 118 41.82 30.63 -28.58
CA VAL A 118 42.64 31.85 -28.50
C VAL A 118 41.91 32.96 -27.76
N GLY A 119 40.61 33.13 -27.96
CA GLY A 119 39.80 34.14 -27.25
C GLY A 119 39.80 33.93 -25.74
N VAL A 120 39.73 32.68 -25.29
CA VAL A 120 39.84 32.29 -23.87
C VAL A 120 41.22 32.64 -23.30
N VAL A 121 42.29 32.42 -24.07
CA VAL A 121 43.65 32.84 -23.70
C VAL A 121 43.73 34.36 -23.55
N TYR A 122 43.20 35.12 -24.51
CA TYR A 122 43.19 36.59 -24.50
C TYR A 122 42.41 37.17 -23.31
N ILE A 123 41.29 36.54 -22.94
CA ILE A 123 40.51 36.91 -21.76
C ILE A 123 41.33 36.65 -20.48
N LYS A 124 42.05 35.52 -20.38
CA LYS A 124 42.86 35.16 -19.20
C LYS A 124 44.10 36.05 -19.04
N THR A 125 44.67 36.53 -20.14
CA THR A 125 45.90 37.35 -20.14
C THR A 125 45.61 38.87 -20.15
N ASN A 126 44.33 39.28 -20.13
CA ASN A 126 43.86 40.66 -20.15
C ASN A 126 44.43 41.49 -21.32
N GLU A 127 44.55 40.89 -22.51
CA GLU A 127 45.07 41.62 -23.69
C GLU A 127 44.03 42.51 -24.37
N GLN A 128 42.75 42.14 -24.24
CA GLN A 128 41.61 42.89 -24.77
C GLN A 128 40.44 42.83 -23.77
N SER A 129 39.41 43.64 -24.01
CA SER A 129 38.18 43.65 -23.22
C SER A 129 37.49 42.29 -23.25
N ARG A 130 37.25 41.73 -22.07
CA ARG A 130 36.57 40.44 -21.89
C ARG A 130 35.18 40.46 -22.51
N ARG A 131 34.46 41.56 -22.28
CA ARG A 131 33.10 41.80 -22.79
C ARG A 131 33.04 41.71 -24.31
N ASP A 132 33.97 42.37 -25.01
CA ASP A 132 33.94 42.42 -26.47
C ASP A 132 34.33 41.08 -27.08
N ILE A 133 35.32 40.37 -26.51
CA ILE A 133 35.67 39.01 -26.97
C ILE A 133 34.49 38.06 -26.77
N LEU A 134 33.84 38.06 -25.60
CA LEU A 134 32.69 37.17 -25.35
C LEU A 134 31.56 37.46 -26.34
N ARG A 135 31.25 38.74 -26.57
CA ARG A 135 30.22 39.16 -27.54
C ARG A 135 30.59 38.78 -28.96
N ASP A 136 31.84 38.98 -29.38
CA ASP A 136 32.30 38.63 -30.72
C ASP A 136 32.25 37.11 -30.93
N LEU A 137 32.76 36.30 -29.98
CA LEU A 137 32.75 34.84 -30.09
C LEU A 137 31.33 34.28 -30.25
N VAL A 138 30.35 34.74 -29.47
CA VAL A 138 28.97 34.24 -29.56
C VAL A 138 28.28 34.65 -30.87
N GLU A 139 28.58 35.86 -31.39
CA GLU A 139 28.08 36.36 -32.67
C GLU A 139 28.74 35.62 -33.85
N MET A 140 30.05 35.40 -33.82
CA MET A 140 30.78 34.65 -34.84
C MET A 140 30.35 33.18 -34.91
N CYS A 141 29.95 32.59 -33.78
CA CYS A 141 29.33 31.26 -33.73
C CYS A 141 27.99 31.17 -34.49
N ARG A 142 27.33 32.30 -34.83
CA ARG A 142 26.13 32.30 -35.70
C ARG A 142 26.45 31.87 -37.13
N GLY A 143 27.72 31.89 -37.55
CA GLY A 143 28.14 31.40 -38.86
C GLY A 143 27.89 29.90 -39.07
N VAL A 144 27.74 29.10 -38.01
CA VAL A 144 27.49 27.65 -38.10
C VAL A 144 26.03 27.33 -37.83
N GLN A 145 25.25 27.19 -38.91
CA GLN A 145 23.82 26.89 -38.85
C GLN A 145 23.49 25.40 -38.90
N HIS A 146 24.49 24.53 -39.05
CA HIS A 146 24.28 23.09 -39.05
C HIS A 146 24.00 22.58 -37.63
N PRO A 147 22.87 21.90 -37.37
CA PRO A 147 22.43 21.58 -36.00
C PRO A 147 23.46 20.86 -35.12
N LEU A 148 23.94 19.69 -35.55
CA LEU A 148 24.87 18.87 -34.75
C LEU A 148 26.17 19.63 -34.45
N ARG A 149 26.90 20.00 -35.51
CA ARG A 149 28.15 20.77 -35.45
C ARG A 149 28.03 22.07 -34.66
N GLY A 150 26.93 22.81 -34.84
CA GLY A 150 26.69 24.08 -34.15
C GLY A 150 26.41 23.89 -32.66
N LEU A 151 25.63 22.86 -32.27
CA LEU A 151 25.39 22.53 -30.87
C LEU A 151 26.70 22.18 -30.14
N PHE A 152 27.55 21.35 -30.75
CA PHE A 152 28.83 20.98 -30.17
C PHE A 152 29.81 22.16 -30.08
N LEU A 153 29.90 23.01 -31.11
CA LEU A 153 30.73 24.22 -31.08
C LEU A 153 30.26 25.19 -29.99
N ARG A 154 28.95 25.40 -29.86
CA ARG A 154 28.39 26.28 -28.82
C ARG A 154 28.52 25.70 -27.42
N ASN A 155 28.45 24.38 -27.29
CA ASN A 155 28.77 23.70 -26.04
C ASN A 155 30.25 23.85 -25.67
N TYR A 156 31.16 23.74 -26.64
CA TYR A 156 32.59 23.99 -26.44
C TYR A 156 32.84 25.43 -25.97
N LEU A 157 32.24 26.42 -26.64
CA LEU A 157 32.29 27.82 -26.22
C LEU A 157 31.86 27.99 -24.76
N LEU A 158 30.73 27.39 -24.38
CA LEU A 158 30.19 27.46 -23.02
C LEU A 158 31.08 26.74 -21.98
N GLN A 159 31.76 25.65 -22.37
CA GLN A 159 32.71 24.93 -21.52
C GLN A 159 33.98 25.74 -21.29
N CYS A 160 34.57 26.31 -22.34
CA CYS A 160 35.81 27.09 -22.24
C CYS A 160 35.60 28.42 -21.51
N THR A 161 34.43 29.03 -21.63
CA THR A 161 34.10 30.31 -20.96
C THR A 161 33.62 30.16 -19.52
N ARG A 162 33.41 28.94 -19.01
CA ARG A 162 32.83 28.66 -17.69
C ARG A 162 33.37 29.54 -16.55
N ASN A 163 34.69 29.58 -16.39
CA ASN A 163 35.32 30.29 -15.27
C ASN A 163 35.72 31.74 -15.63
N LEU A 164 35.28 32.21 -16.81
CA LEU A 164 35.68 33.49 -17.38
C LEU A 164 34.52 34.46 -17.56
N LEU A 165 33.29 34.03 -17.27
CA LEU A 165 32.11 34.87 -17.35
C LEU A 165 32.21 35.99 -16.27
N PRO A 166 31.85 37.24 -16.62
CA PRO A 166 31.75 38.30 -15.62
C PRO A 166 30.65 37.99 -14.59
N ASP A 167 30.99 37.99 -13.31
CA ASP A 167 30.05 37.66 -12.21
C ASP A 167 30.06 38.75 -11.11
N LEU A 168 30.41 39.99 -11.48
CA LEU A 168 30.34 41.15 -10.60
C LEU A 168 29.00 41.87 -10.75
N ALA A 169 28.39 42.23 -9.62
CA ALA A 169 27.16 43.02 -9.58
C ALA A 169 27.33 44.37 -10.31
N GLU A 170 26.24 44.90 -10.87
CA GLU A 170 26.28 46.13 -11.69
C GLU A 170 26.84 47.35 -10.95
N ASN A 171 26.71 47.38 -9.63
CA ASN A 171 27.16 48.48 -8.76
C ASN A 171 28.58 48.31 -8.21
N ASP A 172 29.29 47.24 -8.58
CA ASP A 172 30.63 46.98 -8.09
C ASP A 172 31.65 47.94 -8.75
N PRO A 173 32.46 48.70 -7.98
CA PRO A 173 33.51 49.55 -8.54
C PRO A 173 34.57 48.80 -9.38
N LEU A 174 34.66 47.47 -9.30
CA LEU A 174 35.50 46.62 -10.15
C LEU A 174 34.85 46.27 -11.51
N ALA A 175 33.54 46.51 -11.69
CA ALA A 175 32.81 46.35 -12.95
C ALA A 175 33.17 47.49 -13.94
N THR A 176 34.42 47.50 -14.37
CA THR A 176 34.95 48.41 -15.40
C THR A 176 34.44 48.02 -16.79
N GLU A 177 34.38 48.96 -17.73
CA GLU A 177 33.95 48.72 -19.13
C GLU A 177 34.71 47.56 -19.80
N SER A 178 35.94 47.29 -19.38
CA SER A 178 36.78 46.21 -19.89
C SER A 178 36.49 44.83 -19.29
N TYR A 179 35.96 44.74 -18.08
CA TYR A 179 35.70 43.48 -17.36
C TYR A 179 34.29 42.95 -17.62
N GLY A 180 33.31 43.85 -17.79
CA GLY A 180 31.88 43.51 -17.95
C GLY A 180 31.20 43.19 -16.61
N ASN A 181 29.87 43.10 -16.63
CA ASN A 181 29.04 42.82 -15.45
C ASN A 181 28.24 41.51 -15.63
N VAL A 182 27.55 41.08 -14.57
CA VAL A 182 26.67 39.88 -14.60
C VAL A 182 25.65 39.95 -15.73
N ARG A 183 25.17 41.15 -16.07
CA ARG A 183 24.21 41.33 -17.15
C ARG A 183 24.79 40.95 -18.51
N ASP A 184 26.05 41.31 -18.79
CA ASP A 184 26.74 40.89 -20.00
C ASP A 184 26.89 39.35 -20.06
N ALA A 185 27.14 38.69 -18.93
CA ALA A 185 27.19 37.22 -18.85
C ALA A 185 25.82 36.57 -19.10
N VAL A 186 24.75 37.13 -18.52
CA VAL A 186 23.38 36.69 -18.75
C VAL A 186 23.00 36.84 -20.23
N ASP A 187 23.25 38.00 -20.84
CA ASP A 187 22.93 38.25 -22.24
C ASP A 187 23.73 37.31 -23.17
N PHE A 188 25.02 37.05 -22.86
CA PHE A 188 25.85 36.08 -23.57
C PHE A 188 25.27 34.66 -23.52
N ILE A 189 24.92 34.17 -22.32
CA ILE A 189 24.37 32.82 -22.18
C ILE A 189 22.96 32.73 -22.80
N GLN A 190 22.11 33.74 -22.63
CA GLN A 190 20.76 33.75 -23.23
C GLN A 190 20.82 33.76 -24.76
N LEU A 191 21.75 34.52 -25.36
CA LEU A 191 21.96 34.49 -26.81
C LEU A 191 22.44 33.11 -27.27
N ASN A 192 23.40 32.52 -26.54
CA ASN A 192 23.87 31.17 -26.86
C ASN A 192 22.75 30.12 -26.72
N PHE A 193 21.94 30.22 -25.66
CA PHE A 193 20.78 29.38 -25.41
C PHE A 193 19.73 29.49 -26.50
N SER A 194 19.37 30.71 -26.91
CA SER A 194 18.40 30.95 -28.00
C SER A 194 18.86 30.26 -29.30
N GLU A 195 20.13 30.42 -29.67
CA GLU A 195 20.67 29.81 -30.88
C GLU A 195 20.80 28.28 -30.74
N MET A 196 21.22 27.75 -29.59
CA MET A 196 21.26 26.31 -29.35
C MET A 196 19.85 25.69 -29.39
N ASN A 197 18.84 26.34 -28.81
CA ASN A 197 17.45 25.89 -28.89
C ASN A 197 16.96 25.86 -30.35
N LYS A 198 17.23 26.92 -31.13
CA LYS A 198 16.89 26.96 -32.57
C LYS A 198 17.57 25.83 -33.35
N LEU A 199 18.85 25.58 -33.10
CA LEU A 199 19.59 24.47 -33.75
C LEU A 199 18.97 23.12 -33.38
N TRP A 200 18.66 22.92 -32.10
CA TRP A 200 18.08 21.68 -31.60
C TRP A 200 16.67 21.42 -32.15
N VAL A 201 15.81 22.45 -32.25
CA VAL A 201 14.50 22.34 -32.90
C VAL A 201 14.66 22.10 -34.41
N ARG A 202 15.64 22.75 -35.05
CA ARG A 202 15.95 22.51 -36.47
C ARG A 202 16.33 21.05 -36.76
N MET A 203 16.91 20.33 -35.80
CA MET A 203 17.17 18.89 -35.95
C MET A 203 15.90 18.08 -36.23
N ALA A 204 14.73 18.51 -35.73
CA ALA A 204 13.48 17.79 -35.95
C ALA A 204 13.13 17.71 -37.46
N TYR A 205 13.46 18.77 -38.19
CA TYR A 205 13.10 18.97 -39.60
C TYR A 205 14.23 18.67 -40.58
N GLN A 206 15.42 18.30 -40.08
CA GLN A 206 16.56 17.91 -40.91
C GLN A 206 16.38 16.48 -41.45
N GLY A 207 16.65 16.26 -42.74
CA GLY A 207 16.68 14.92 -43.35
C GLY A 207 15.31 14.40 -43.78
N HIS A 208 15.22 13.10 -44.06
CA HIS A 208 13.99 12.50 -44.62
C HIS A 208 12.93 12.26 -43.53
N SER A 209 11.66 12.44 -43.88
CA SER A 209 10.51 12.17 -42.99
C SER A 209 10.50 10.78 -42.35
N ARG A 210 11.03 9.74 -43.01
CA ARG A 210 11.08 8.36 -42.51
C ARG A 210 11.93 8.20 -41.26
N ASP A 211 12.92 9.07 -41.07
CA ASP A 211 13.85 8.99 -39.94
C ASP A 211 13.40 9.87 -38.75
N LYS A 212 12.14 10.33 -38.72
CA LYS A 212 11.61 11.22 -37.68
C LYS A 212 11.80 10.65 -36.27
N GLU A 213 11.39 9.41 -36.03
CA GLU A 213 11.53 8.74 -34.72
C GLU A 213 13.00 8.56 -34.30
N ARG A 214 13.88 8.27 -35.27
CA ARG A 214 15.33 8.20 -35.01
C ARG A 214 15.85 9.57 -34.56
N ARG A 215 15.44 10.65 -35.22
CA ARG A 215 15.84 12.01 -34.85
C ARG A 215 15.29 12.45 -33.50
N GLU A 216 14.07 12.07 -33.15
CA GLU A 216 13.53 12.36 -31.81
C GLU A 216 14.35 11.69 -30.71
N ARG A 217 14.78 10.43 -30.90
CA ARG A 217 15.72 9.75 -29.99
C ARG A 217 17.08 10.46 -29.92
N GLU A 218 17.66 10.78 -31.06
CA GLU A 218 18.92 11.53 -31.16
C GLU A 218 18.82 12.92 -30.50
N ARG A 219 17.70 13.62 -30.67
CA ARG A 219 17.42 14.91 -30.00
C ARG A 219 17.30 14.75 -28.50
N GLN A 220 16.71 13.65 -28.02
CA GLN A 220 16.56 13.36 -26.60
C GLN A 220 17.92 13.12 -25.93
N GLU A 221 18.90 12.56 -26.64
CA GLU A 221 20.28 12.41 -26.15
C GLU A 221 20.99 13.78 -26.06
N LEU A 222 20.82 14.62 -27.09
CA LEU A 222 21.50 15.92 -27.17
C LEU A 222 20.86 17.05 -26.34
N ARG A 223 19.69 16.84 -25.74
CA ARG A 223 18.97 17.86 -24.95
C ARG A 223 19.84 18.43 -23.82
N LEU A 224 20.71 17.61 -23.23
CA LEU A 224 21.63 18.00 -22.16
C LEU A 224 22.60 19.12 -22.58
N LEU A 225 22.99 19.18 -23.86
CA LEU A 225 23.85 20.25 -24.37
C LEU A 225 23.15 21.61 -24.27
N VAL A 226 21.85 21.65 -24.58
CA VAL A 226 21.06 22.88 -24.47
C VAL A 226 20.83 23.23 -22.99
N GLY A 227 20.47 22.23 -22.16
CA GLY A 227 20.26 22.41 -20.72
C GLY A 227 21.48 22.91 -19.95
N THR A 228 22.69 22.63 -20.45
CA THR A 228 23.95 23.11 -19.84
C THR A 228 23.99 24.64 -19.78
N ASN A 229 23.36 25.36 -20.72
CA ASN A 229 23.24 26.83 -20.65
C ASN A 229 22.47 27.28 -19.41
N LEU A 230 21.37 26.61 -19.09
CA LEU A 230 20.56 26.93 -17.90
C LEU A 230 21.35 26.65 -16.62
N VAL A 231 22.12 25.55 -16.61
CA VAL A 231 23.01 25.23 -15.49
C VAL A 231 24.07 26.32 -15.29
N ARG A 232 24.61 26.89 -16.38
CA ARG A 232 25.54 28.02 -16.27
C ARG A 232 24.87 29.27 -15.72
N LEU A 233 23.64 29.58 -16.13
CA LEU A 233 22.90 30.72 -15.58
C LEU A 233 22.66 30.58 -14.07
N ALA A 234 22.38 29.36 -13.58
CA ALA A 234 22.18 29.12 -12.16
C ALA A 234 23.48 29.07 -11.33
N GLN A 235 24.65 28.99 -11.98
CA GLN A 235 25.97 29.02 -11.33
C GLN A 235 26.53 30.43 -11.13
N LEU A 236 25.85 31.46 -11.63
CA LEU A 236 26.24 32.85 -11.44
C LEU A 236 25.79 33.31 -10.05
N ASP A 237 26.75 33.63 -9.18
CA ASP A 237 26.48 33.93 -7.77
C ASP A 237 25.81 35.29 -7.59
N SER A 238 26.11 36.25 -8.48
CA SER A 238 25.59 37.62 -8.42
C SER A 238 24.26 37.81 -9.14
N VAL A 239 23.56 36.73 -9.50
CA VAL A 239 22.20 36.80 -10.06
C VAL A 239 21.18 36.93 -8.93
N ASP A 240 20.81 38.17 -8.64
CA ASP A 240 19.75 38.47 -7.69
C ASP A 240 18.36 37.99 -8.17
N VAL A 241 17.46 37.75 -7.23
CA VAL A 241 16.05 37.37 -7.49
C VAL A 241 15.36 38.37 -8.43
N GLU A 242 15.65 39.67 -8.29
CA GLU A 242 15.10 40.70 -9.18
C GLU A 242 15.60 40.57 -10.62
N LEU A 243 16.89 40.33 -10.82
CA LEU A 243 17.48 40.14 -12.14
C LEU A 243 16.91 38.88 -12.78
N TYR A 244 16.76 37.81 -12.00
CA TYR A 244 16.14 36.58 -12.48
C TYR A 244 14.69 36.83 -12.96
N LYS A 245 13.88 37.47 -12.12
CA LYS A 245 12.46 37.74 -12.37
C LYS A 245 12.22 38.65 -13.58
N LYS A 246 13.05 39.68 -13.75
CA LYS A 246 12.87 40.70 -14.80
C LYS A 246 13.52 40.31 -16.13
N VAL A 247 14.58 39.49 -16.10
CA VAL A 247 15.47 39.30 -17.27
C VAL A 247 15.68 37.82 -17.59
N VAL A 248 16.19 37.04 -16.61
CA VAL A 248 16.63 35.67 -16.88
C VAL A 248 15.45 34.79 -17.26
N LEU A 249 14.42 34.73 -16.41
CA LEU A 249 13.26 33.88 -16.62
C LEU A 249 12.43 34.31 -17.83
N PRO A 250 12.05 35.60 -18.00
CA PRO A 250 11.32 36.02 -19.19
C PRO A 250 12.07 35.71 -20.49
N GLY A 251 13.39 35.91 -20.54
CA GLY A 251 14.20 35.58 -21.70
C GLY A 251 14.24 34.08 -22.01
N ILE A 252 14.27 33.22 -21.01
CA ILE A 252 14.18 31.76 -21.21
C ILE A 252 12.77 31.38 -21.68
N LEU A 253 11.72 31.86 -20.99
CA LEU A 253 10.32 31.53 -21.30
C LEU A 253 9.90 32.00 -22.69
N GLU A 254 10.38 33.17 -23.14
CA GLU A 254 10.15 33.64 -24.51
C GLU A 254 10.66 32.62 -25.54
N GLN A 255 11.85 32.05 -25.32
CA GLN A 255 12.40 31.02 -26.22
C GLN A 255 11.64 29.70 -26.13
N VAL A 256 11.13 29.34 -24.95
CA VAL A 256 10.34 28.12 -24.76
C VAL A 256 8.98 28.24 -25.44
N VAL A 257 8.25 29.33 -25.25
CA VAL A 257 6.93 29.53 -25.86
C VAL A 257 7.05 29.70 -27.39
N SER A 258 8.07 30.44 -27.86
CA SER A 258 8.24 30.69 -29.30
C SER A 258 8.73 29.48 -30.11
N CYS A 259 9.36 28.48 -29.48
CA CYS A 259 9.94 27.36 -30.23
C CYS A 259 8.90 26.40 -30.83
N ARG A 260 7.68 26.36 -30.29
CA ARG A 260 6.54 25.54 -30.75
C ARG A 260 6.88 24.06 -31.03
N ASP A 261 7.84 23.50 -30.29
CA ASP A 261 8.25 22.10 -30.39
C ASP A 261 8.01 21.41 -29.04
N ALA A 262 7.18 20.36 -29.03
CA ALA A 262 6.71 19.73 -27.81
C ALA A 262 7.85 19.11 -26.98
N LEU A 263 8.78 18.42 -27.64
CA LEU A 263 9.95 17.80 -26.99
C LEU A 263 10.83 18.85 -26.29
N ALA A 264 11.07 19.97 -26.97
CA ALA A 264 11.88 21.04 -26.44
C ALA A 264 11.21 21.75 -25.27
N GLN A 265 9.91 22.04 -25.40
CA GLN A 265 9.14 22.68 -24.33
C GLN A 265 9.08 21.82 -23.07
N GLU A 266 8.81 20.51 -23.22
CA GLU A 266 8.74 19.58 -22.08
C GLU A 266 10.08 19.56 -21.33
N TYR A 267 11.19 19.31 -22.04
CA TYR A 267 12.51 19.25 -21.42
C TYR A 267 12.96 20.58 -20.79
N LEU A 268 12.79 21.70 -21.50
CA LEU A 268 13.27 23.00 -21.02
C LEU A 268 12.50 23.48 -19.79
N MET A 269 11.18 23.25 -19.75
CA MET A 269 10.36 23.59 -18.60
C MET A 269 10.75 22.76 -17.37
N GLU A 270 10.97 21.46 -17.53
CA GLU A 270 11.50 20.61 -16.44
C GLU A 270 12.91 21.03 -16.02
N CYS A 271 13.76 21.40 -16.98
CA CYS A 271 15.14 21.82 -16.69
C CYS A 271 15.16 23.12 -15.88
N ILE A 272 14.27 24.08 -16.16
CA ILE A 272 14.09 25.29 -15.33
C ILE A 272 13.75 24.89 -13.89
N ILE A 273 12.78 23.97 -13.72
CA ILE A 273 12.40 23.48 -12.40
C ILE A 273 13.60 22.88 -11.70
N GLN A 274 14.38 22.00 -12.35
CA GLN A 274 15.50 21.26 -11.76
C GLN A 274 16.72 22.13 -11.42
N VAL A 275 17.04 23.10 -12.26
CA VAL A 275 18.33 23.81 -12.21
C VAL A 275 18.30 25.01 -11.28
N PHE A 276 17.20 25.77 -11.25
CA PHE A 276 17.10 26.97 -10.42
C PHE A 276 16.64 26.65 -8.99
N PRO A 277 17.01 27.47 -7.99
CA PRO A 277 16.66 27.26 -6.59
C PRO A 277 15.17 27.51 -6.30
N ASP A 278 14.68 26.95 -5.19
CA ASP A 278 13.25 26.95 -4.82
C ASP A 278 12.71 28.36 -4.50
N GLU A 279 13.53 29.21 -3.90
CA GLU A 279 13.19 30.60 -3.53
C GLU A 279 12.79 31.42 -4.76
N VAL A 280 13.53 31.24 -5.84
CA VAL A 280 13.30 31.92 -7.11
C VAL A 280 12.03 31.41 -7.79
N HIS A 281 11.73 30.11 -7.66
CA HIS A 281 10.48 29.53 -8.15
C HIS A 281 9.28 30.14 -7.43
N LEU A 282 9.32 30.26 -6.10
CA LEU A 282 8.24 30.85 -5.29
C LEU A 282 7.87 32.28 -5.75
N ASP A 283 8.86 33.12 -6.04
CA ASP A 283 8.63 34.52 -6.46
C ASP A 283 8.18 34.68 -7.93
N THR A 284 8.30 33.61 -8.72
CA THR A 284 8.04 33.62 -10.16
C THR A 284 6.95 32.64 -10.62
N LEU A 285 6.25 31.98 -9.68
CA LEU A 285 5.21 30.99 -9.97
C LEU A 285 4.17 31.46 -10.98
N HIS A 286 3.62 32.68 -10.81
CA HIS A 286 2.61 33.20 -11.72
C HIS A 286 3.12 33.32 -13.16
N THR A 287 4.35 33.78 -13.33
CA THR A 287 4.98 33.92 -14.66
C THR A 287 5.22 32.54 -15.28
N TYR A 288 5.72 31.59 -14.49
CA TYR A 288 5.98 30.22 -14.94
C TYR A 288 4.69 29.48 -15.31
N LEU A 289 3.67 29.52 -14.45
CA LEU A 289 2.37 28.86 -14.67
C LEU A 289 1.60 29.45 -15.86
N LYS A 290 1.70 30.77 -16.07
CA LYS A 290 1.16 31.40 -17.27
C LYS A 290 1.84 30.88 -18.53
N ALA A 291 3.17 30.73 -18.52
CA ALA A 291 3.89 30.14 -19.64
C ALA A 291 3.50 28.67 -19.89
N CYS A 292 3.21 27.89 -18.84
CA CYS A 292 2.67 26.52 -18.98
C CYS A 292 1.36 26.47 -19.78
N ALA A 293 0.49 27.47 -19.61
CA ALA A 293 -0.77 27.56 -20.38
C ALA A 293 -0.54 27.84 -21.87
N GLU A 294 0.56 28.52 -22.23
CA GLU A 294 0.91 28.89 -23.61
C GLU A 294 1.73 27.82 -24.36
N LEU A 295 2.07 26.70 -23.72
CA LEU A 295 2.83 25.61 -24.34
C LEU A 295 2.00 24.89 -25.43
N HIS A 296 2.68 24.15 -26.30
CA HIS A 296 2.09 23.32 -27.35
C HIS A 296 1.17 22.23 -26.74
N THR A 297 0.12 21.84 -27.47
CA THR A 297 -0.92 20.90 -27.01
C THR A 297 -0.35 19.54 -26.63
N ASP A 298 0.57 19.02 -27.45
CA ASP A 298 1.21 17.72 -27.25
C ASP A 298 2.15 17.65 -26.02
N VAL A 299 2.48 18.79 -25.40
CA VAL A 299 3.30 18.82 -24.19
C VAL A 299 2.51 18.27 -23.01
N LYS A 300 3.12 17.33 -22.29
CA LYS A 300 2.56 16.74 -21.07
C LYS A 300 2.69 17.68 -19.88
N VAL A 301 1.91 18.75 -19.87
CA VAL A 301 1.95 19.81 -18.84
C VAL A 301 1.71 19.25 -17.42
N HIS A 302 0.90 18.19 -17.29
CA HIS A 302 0.68 17.58 -15.98
C HIS A 302 1.97 17.06 -15.33
N VAL A 303 2.90 16.49 -16.10
CA VAL A 303 4.19 15.99 -15.59
C VAL A 303 5.03 17.15 -15.05
N ILE A 304 5.11 18.24 -15.81
CA ILE A 304 5.86 19.45 -15.45
C ILE A 304 5.31 20.05 -14.14
N LEU A 305 3.99 20.19 -14.04
CA LEU A 305 3.34 20.75 -12.85
C LEU A 305 3.47 19.83 -11.63
N VAL A 306 3.32 18.51 -11.79
CA VAL A 306 3.56 17.55 -10.70
C VAL A 306 4.99 17.68 -10.20
N ALA A 307 5.99 17.74 -11.09
CA ALA A 307 7.39 17.91 -10.70
C ALA A 307 7.64 19.23 -9.93
N LEU A 308 7.02 20.34 -10.34
CA LEU A 308 7.10 21.61 -9.63
C LEU A 308 6.47 21.53 -8.25
N VAL A 309 5.25 21.00 -8.16
CA VAL A 309 4.51 20.87 -6.89
C VAL A 309 5.25 19.96 -5.92
N GLU A 310 5.74 18.79 -6.37
CA GLU A 310 6.51 17.86 -5.53
C GLU A 310 7.81 18.47 -5.02
N ARG A 311 8.50 19.23 -5.87
CA ARG A 311 9.74 19.94 -5.48
C ARG A 311 9.47 20.98 -4.40
N LEU A 312 8.43 21.80 -4.56
CA LEU A 312 8.06 22.81 -3.55
C LEU A 312 7.49 22.18 -2.28
N ALA A 313 6.78 21.06 -2.39
CA ALA A 313 6.31 20.31 -1.23
C ALA A 313 7.49 19.73 -0.43
N ALA A 314 8.53 19.22 -1.10
CA ALA A 314 9.76 18.77 -0.46
C ALA A 314 10.54 19.92 0.19
N TYR A 315 10.57 21.10 -0.45
CA TYR A 315 11.14 22.31 0.14
C TYR A 315 10.40 22.71 1.43
N GLY A 316 9.07 22.72 1.41
CA GLY A 316 8.29 23.09 2.59
C GLY A 316 8.43 22.11 3.75
N GLN A 317 8.55 20.82 3.46
CA GLN A 317 8.88 19.81 4.47
C GLN A 317 10.28 20.04 5.08
N ARG A 318 11.27 20.43 4.26
CA ARG A 318 12.62 20.76 4.74
C ARG A 318 12.61 22.00 5.64
N GLN A 319 11.84 23.04 5.30
CA GLN A 319 11.71 24.23 6.15
C GLN A 319 11.03 23.94 7.48
N GLN A 320 9.96 23.13 7.47
CA GLN A 320 9.32 22.68 8.71
C GLN A 320 10.26 21.90 9.62
N ALA A 321 11.10 21.02 9.05
CA ALA A 321 12.12 20.29 9.81
C ALA A 321 13.16 21.21 10.46
N LEU A 322 13.37 22.42 9.91
CA LEU A 322 14.22 23.46 10.46
C LEU A 322 13.48 24.40 11.44
N GLY A 323 12.22 24.13 11.76
CA GLY A 323 11.40 24.96 12.65
C GLY A 323 10.94 26.29 12.03
N GLN A 324 11.08 26.45 10.72
CA GLN A 324 10.63 27.62 9.97
C GLN A 324 9.23 27.36 9.38
N PRO A 325 8.44 28.41 9.08
CA PRO A 325 7.20 28.23 8.35
C PRO A 325 7.49 27.52 7.01
N PRO A 326 6.68 26.53 6.59
CA PRO A 326 6.91 25.70 5.41
C PRO A 326 7.10 26.51 4.12
N ILE A 327 6.37 27.62 4.02
CA ILE A 327 6.41 28.54 2.88
C ILE A 327 6.27 29.94 3.49
N PRO A 328 6.96 30.95 2.94
CA PRO A 328 6.78 32.33 3.37
C PRO A 328 5.28 32.74 3.35
N PRO A 329 4.75 33.32 4.45
CA PRO A 329 3.31 33.52 4.64
C PRO A 329 2.68 34.50 3.64
N HIS A 330 3.50 35.26 2.91
CA HIS A 330 3.05 36.19 1.88
C HIS A 330 2.68 35.50 0.56
N ILE A 331 3.00 34.21 0.39
CA ILE A 331 2.72 33.44 -0.83
C ILE A 331 1.67 32.37 -0.52
N PRO A 332 0.38 32.56 -0.90
CA PRO A 332 -0.65 31.55 -0.73
C PRO A 332 -0.49 30.44 -1.79
N LEU A 333 0.52 29.59 -1.60
CA LEU A 333 0.94 28.61 -2.62
C LEU A 333 -0.19 27.71 -3.11
N PHE A 334 -1.00 27.23 -2.18
CA PHE A 334 -2.11 26.33 -2.48
C PHE A 334 -3.17 27.01 -3.36
N ASP A 335 -3.58 28.24 -3.02
CA ASP A 335 -4.57 28.96 -3.81
C ASP A 335 -4.04 29.33 -5.19
N ILE A 336 -2.75 29.70 -5.30
CA ILE A 336 -2.09 29.95 -6.59
C ILE A 336 -2.16 28.70 -7.47
N PHE A 337 -1.76 27.52 -6.96
CA PHE A 337 -1.83 26.31 -7.77
C PHE A 337 -3.26 25.87 -8.08
N SER A 338 -4.18 25.98 -7.12
CA SER A 338 -5.59 25.63 -7.31
C SER A 338 -6.23 26.46 -8.43
N ASP A 339 -6.04 27.78 -8.41
CA ASP A 339 -6.58 28.68 -9.43
C ASP A 339 -5.91 28.46 -10.80
N GLN A 340 -4.59 28.29 -10.83
CA GLN A 340 -3.85 28.12 -12.09
C GLN A 340 -4.09 26.74 -12.72
N ILE A 341 -4.25 25.67 -11.94
CA ILE A 341 -4.66 24.36 -12.46
C ILE A 341 -6.05 24.46 -13.08
N GLY A 342 -6.98 25.20 -12.45
CA GLY A 342 -8.29 25.52 -13.04
C GLY A 342 -8.18 26.25 -14.38
N ASN A 343 -7.30 27.26 -14.47
CA ASN A 343 -7.07 28.00 -15.72
C ASN A 343 -6.42 27.13 -16.81
N ILE A 344 -5.46 26.27 -16.45
CA ILE A 344 -4.80 25.35 -17.39
C ILE A 344 -5.78 24.30 -17.91
N ALA A 345 -6.65 23.78 -17.05
CA ALA A 345 -7.72 22.86 -17.45
C ALA A 345 -8.69 23.53 -18.44
N GLN A 346 -9.01 24.81 -18.27
CA GLN A 346 -9.83 25.57 -19.23
C GLN A 346 -9.10 25.85 -20.55
N ALA A 347 -7.81 26.18 -20.50
CA ALA A 347 -7.01 26.44 -21.69
C ALA A 347 -6.76 25.18 -22.54
N ARG A 348 -6.87 23.98 -21.94
CA ARG A 348 -6.59 22.69 -22.57
C ARG A 348 -7.73 21.70 -22.41
N PRO A 349 -8.83 21.84 -23.19
CA PRO A 349 -9.97 20.94 -23.12
C PRO A 349 -9.66 19.50 -23.58
N GLU A 350 -8.60 19.31 -24.39
CA GLU A 350 -8.17 17.99 -24.88
C GLU A 350 -7.35 17.20 -23.84
N MET A 351 -7.08 17.75 -22.66
CA MET A 351 -6.32 17.05 -21.62
C MET A 351 -7.11 15.83 -21.10
N PRO A 352 -6.52 14.62 -21.08
CA PRO A 352 -7.15 13.46 -20.48
C PRO A 352 -7.50 13.67 -19.00
N SER A 353 -8.66 13.17 -18.59
CA SER A 353 -9.20 13.34 -17.24
C SER A 353 -8.28 12.80 -16.13
N GLU A 354 -7.56 11.71 -16.41
CA GLU A 354 -6.59 11.10 -15.49
C GLU A 354 -5.44 12.05 -15.15
N ASN A 355 -5.04 12.90 -16.10
CA ASN A 355 -3.97 13.88 -15.89
C ASN A 355 -4.44 15.03 -15.01
N LEU A 356 -5.71 15.43 -15.11
CA LEU A 356 -6.32 16.41 -14.21
C LEU A 356 -6.40 15.86 -12.79
N VAL A 357 -6.80 14.60 -12.60
CA VAL A 357 -6.83 13.97 -11.28
C VAL A 357 -5.43 13.80 -10.71
N SER A 358 -4.42 13.48 -11.53
CA SER A 358 -3.02 13.41 -11.09
C SER A 358 -2.51 14.76 -10.53
N LEU A 359 -2.96 15.88 -11.10
CA LEU A 359 -2.71 17.22 -10.54
C LEU A 359 -3.42 17.45 -9.21
N GLN A 360 -4.64 16.94 -9.05
CA GLN A 360 -5.32 17.01 -7.75
C GLN A 360 -4.60 16.15 -6.70
N VAL A 361 -4.05 14.99 -7.07
CA VAL A 361 -3.23 14.17 -6.17
C VAL A 361 -1.98 14.94 -5.70
N SER A 362 -1.29 15.64 -6.61
CA SER A 362 -0.13 16.44 -6.22
C SER A 362 -0.51 17.63 -5.32
N LEU A 363 -1.69 18.25 -5.53
CA LEU A 363 -2.23 19.27 -4.64
C LEU A 363 -2.55 18.75 -3.24
N ILE A 364 -3.10 17.53 -3.11
CA ILE A 364 -3.30 16.89 -1.80
C ILE A 364 -1.94 16.64 -1.12
N SER A 365 -0.97 16.12 -1.86
CA SER A 365 0.40 15.91 -1.35
C SER A 365 1.03 17.22 -0.85
N LEU A 366 0.83 18.32 -1.58
CA LEU A 366 1.26 19.65 -1.18
C LEU A 366 0.55 20.11 0.10
N ALA A 367 -0.77 19.92 0.19
CA ALA A 367 -1.56 20.28 1.37
C ALA A 367 -1.06 19.53 2.62
N PHE A 368 -0.78 18.24 2.52
CA PHE A 368 -0.25 17.45 3.64
C PHE A 368 1.15 17.88 4.08
N ARG A 369 2.07 18.10 3.13
CA ARG A 369 3.46 18.43 3.47
C ARG A 369 3.62 19.87 3.92
N CYS A 370 2.88 20.82 3.36
CA CYS A 370 3.04 22.23 3.67
C CYS A 370 2.00 22.76 4.67
N TYR A 371 0.83 22.14 4.79
CA TYR A 371 -0.28 22.65 5.61
C TYR A 371 -1.01 21.52 6.37
N PRO A 372 -0.31 20.71 7.19
CA PRO A 372 -0.89 19.52 7.84
C PRO A 372 -2.12 19.82 8.70
N ASP A 373 -2.16 20.99 9.35
CA ASP A 373 -3.25 21.38 10.25
C ASP A 373 -4.54 21.81 9.52
N LYS A 374 -4.47 22.08 8.21
CA LYS A 374 -5.59 22.67 7.45
C LYS A 374 -6.35 21.62 6.65
N ILE A 375 -7.23 20.89 7.31
CA ILE A 375 -8.11 19.86 6.71
C ILE A 375 -8.98 20.44 5.58
N ASN A 376 -9.45 21.69 5.71
CA ASN A 376 -10.29 22.36 4.72
C ASN A 376 -9.67 22.44 3.31
N LEU A 377 -8.33 22.47 3.21
CA LEU A 377 -7.65 22.52 1.90
C LEU A 377 -7.81 21.20 1.14
N VAL A 378 -7.77 20.08 1.86
CA VAL A 378 -7.98 18.75 1.29
C VAL A 378 -9.41 18.61 0.81
N ASP A 379 -10.38 19.10 1.58
CA ASP A 379 -11.79 19.11 1.15
C ASP A 379 -12.02 19.99 -0.09
N LYS A 380 -11.39 21.16 -0.17
CA LYS A 380 -11.45 22.03 -1.37
C LYS A 380 -10.89 21.34 -2.63
N VAL A 381 -9.87 20.48 -2.50
CA VAL A 381 -9.37 19.66 -3.62
C VAL A 381 -10.36 18.55 -3.98
N LEU A 382 -10.99 17.90 -3.00
CA LEU A 382 -12.04 16.90 -3.25
C LEU A 382 -13.24 17.54 -3.96
N GLU A 383 -13.69 18.72 -3.52
CA GLU A 383 -14.72 19.52 -4.19
C GLU A 383 -14.33 19.85 -5.64
N SER A 384 -13.11 20.35 -5.85
CA SER A 384 -12.59 20.67 -7.18
C SER A 384 -12.53 19.43 -8.08
N THR A 385 -12.22 18.27 -7.51
CA THR A 385 -12.22 16.99 -8.22
C THR A 385 -13.63 16.58 -8.64
N LEU A 386 -14.64 16.75 -7.77
CA LEU A 386 -16.05 16.51 -8.12
C LEU A 386 -16.51 17.42 -9.25
N VAL A 387 -16.22 18.72 -9.18
CA VAL A 387 -16.55 19.68 -10.23
C VAL A 387 -15.88 19.29 -11.56
N ALA A 388 -14.65 18.78 -11.51
CA ALA A 388 -13.97 18.29 -12.71
C ALA A 388 -14.66 17.04 -13.28
N LEU A 389 -15.01 16.05 -12.44
CA LEU A 389 -15.72 14.84 -12.85
C LEU A 389 -17.11 15.12 -13.43
N ASP A 390 -17.85 16.05 -12.83
CA ASP A 390 -19.18 16.46 -13.28
C ASP A 390 -19.14 17.08 -14.68
N LYS A 391 -18.09 17.87 -14.97
CA LYS A 391 -17.87 18.45 -16.32
C LYS A 391 -17.60 17.39 -17.39
N ILE A 392 -17.00 16.26 -17.00
CA ILE A 392 -16.67 15.16 -17.92
C ILE A 392 -17.89 14.23 -18.11
N ALA A 393 -18.98 14.44 -17.34
CA ALA A 393 -20.22 13.67 -17.39
C ALA A 393 -20.03 12.15 -17.16
N VAL A 394 -19.04 11.76 -16.34
CA VAL A 394 -18.81 10.36 -15.96
C VAL A 394 -19.62 10.04 -14.71
N GLU A 395 -20.66 9.22 -14.84
CA GLU A 395 -21.49 8.81 -13.70
C GLU A 395 -20.75 7.83 -12.77
N LYS A 396 -20.05 6.85 -13.34
CA LYS A 396 -19.22 5.87 -12.62
C LYS A 396 -17.90 5.62 -13.32
N VAL A 397 -16.81 5.61 -12.55
CA VAL A 397 -15.46 5.34 -13.03
C VAL A 397 -15.08 3.88 -12.75
N ASP A 398 -14.68 3.16 -13.80
CA ASP A 398 -14.16 1.80 -13.72
C ASP A 398 -12.80 1.77 -12.99
N PHE A 399 -12.64 0.84 -12.04
CA PHE A 399 -11.42 0.67 -11.24
C PHE A 399 -10.17 0.45 -12.08
N ASP A 400 -10.26 -0.36 -13.15
CA ASP A 400 -9.08 -0.75 -13.95
C ASP A 400 -8.62 0.36 -14.90
N SER A 401 -9.48 1.36 -15.14
CA SER A 401 -9.16 2.52 -15.95
C SER A 401 -8.06 3.38 -15.33
N ALA A 402 -7.32 4.12 -16.16
CA ALA A 402 -6.29 5.05 -15.67
C ALA A 402 -6.87 6.09 -14.70
N LEU A 403 -8.08 6.58 -14.98
CA LEU A 403 -8.81 7.51 -14.11
C LEU A 403 -9.19 6.86 -12.78
N GLY A 404 -9.67 5.61 -12.79
CA GLY A 404 -10.03 4.86 -11.59
C GLY A 404 -8.84 4.63 -10.66
N LYS A 405 -7.68 4.29 -11.21
CA LYS A 405 -6.42 4.14 -10.44
C LYS A 405 -5.99 5.44 -9.79
N GLU A 406 -6.05 6.56 -10.51
CA GLU A 406 -5.70 7.88 -9.97
C GLU A 406 -6.69 8.37 -8.91
N LEU A 407 -8.00 8.16 -9.09
CA LEU A 407 -9.00 8.48 -8.06
C LEU A 407 -8.83 7.62 -6.80
N ASN A 408 -8.50 6.34 -6.97
CA ASN A 408 -8.17 5.48 -5.82
C ASN A 408 -6.92 5.97 -5.09
N ARG A 409 -5.88 6.40 -5.82
CA ARG A 409 -4.69 7.02 -5.25
C ARG A 409 -5.05 8.28 -4.47
N LEU A 410 -5.90 9.14 -5.05
CA LEU A 410 -6.40 10.37 -4.43
C LEU A 410 -7.10 10.09 -3.09
N LEU A 411 -8.02 9.12 -3.04
CA LEU A 411 -8.76 8.79 -1.81
C LEU A 411 -7.91 8.07 -0.76
N ARG A 412 -6.93 7.26 -1.16
CA ARG A 412 -6.02 6.56 -0.24
C ARG A 412 -5.07 7.50 0.52
N MET A 413 -4.72 8.63 -0.10
CA MET A 413 -3.77 9.59 0.48
C MET A 413 -4.29 10.20 1.82
N PRO A 414 -5.52 10.74 1.92
CA PRO A 414 -6.09 11.17 3.21
C PRO A 414 -6.18 10.06 4.25
N ILE A 415 -6.54 8.84 3.84
CA ILE A 415 -6.69 7.71 4.76
C ILE A 415 -5.36 7.41 5.46
N SER A 416 -4.29 7.28 4.69
CA SER A 416 -2.96 6.98 5.22
C SER A 416 -2.33 8.16 5.98
N HIS A 417 -2.72 9.40 5.69
CA HIS A 417 -2.14 10.57 6.35
C HIS A 417 -2.77 10.84 7.72
N TYR A 418 -4.10 10.85 7.80
CA TYR A 418 -4.79 11.23 9.03
C TYR A 418 -4.86 10.11 10.06
N ASN A 419 -4.81 8.85 9.63
CA ASN A 419 -4.88 7.66 10.50
C ASN A 419 -6.07 7.65 11.48
N SER A 420 -7.11 8.44 11.22
CA SER A 420 -8.32 8.52 12.05
C SER A 420 -9.53 8.54 11.15
N LEU A 421 -10.43 7.57 11.34
CA LEU A 421 -11.68 7.52 10.59
C LEU A 421 -12.57 8.73 10.89
N VAL A 422 -12.48 9.30 12.09
CA VAL A 422 -13.30 10.44 12.53
C VAL A 422 -12.91 11.73 11.78
N THR A 423 -11.63 11.97 11.55
CA THR A 423 -11.19 13.16 10.78
C THR A 423 -11.57 13.03 9.30
N LEU A 424 -11.59 11.82 8.74
CA LEU A 424 -12.10 11.59 7.39
C LEU A 424 -13.60 11.88 7.28
N LEU A 425 -14.39 11.62 8.33
CA LEU A 425 -15.82 11.96 8.36
C LEU A 425 -16.07 13.47 8.34
N GLN A 426 -15.09 14.29 8.76
CA GLN A 426 -15.20 15.74 8.70
C GLN A 426 -15.08 16.29 7.26
N LEU A 427 -14.69 15.45 6.29
CA LEU A 427 -14.58 15.81 4.87
C LEU A 427 -15.92 15.56 4.15
N PRO A 428 -16.79 16.56 3.95
CA PRO A 428 -18.11 16.35 3.34
C PRO A 428 -18.05 15.82 1.91
N HIS A 429 -17.01 16.17 1.15
CA HIS A 429 -16.88 15.76 -0.25
C HIS A 429 -16.23 14.38 -0.43
N PHE A 430 -15.60 13.83 0.61
CA PHE A 430 -14.93 12.52 0.54
C PHE A 430 -15.92 11.39 0.18
N GLY A 431 -17.07 11.35 0.88
CA GLY A 431 -18.10 10.36 0.60
C GLY A 431 -18.72 10.50 -0.79
N GLN A 432 -18.80 11.72 -1.32
CA GLN A 432 -19.32 11.98 -2.67
C GLN A 432 -18.35 11.48 -3.75
N VAL A 433 -17.04 11.71 -3.59
CA VAL A 433 -16.01 11.18 -4.51
C VAL A 433 -16.00 9.65 -4.46
N LEU A 434 -16.13 9.05 -3.28
CA LEU A 434 -16.21 7.60 -3.13
C LEU A 434 -17.39 7.00 -3.92
N GLN A 435 -18.54 7.67 -3.96
CA GLN A 435 -19.72 7.20 -4.70
C GLN A 435 -19.54 7.25 -6.24
N ARG A 436 -18.57 8.02 -6.76
CA ARG A 436 -18.26 8.06 -8.20
C ARG A 436 -17.46 6.85 -8.68
N LEU A 437 -16.88 6.05 -7.78
CA LEU A 437 -16.20 4.81 -8.12
C LEU A 437 -17.20 3.66 -8.33
N ASP A 438 -16.82 2.72 -9.18
CA ASP A 438 -17.48 1.42 -9.32
C ASP A 438 -17.39 0.57 -8.04
N PHE A 439 -17.99 -0.62 -8.07
CA PHE A 439 -17.95 -1.55 -6.93
C PHE A 439 -16.51 -1.92 -6.53
N ASN A 440 -15.65 -2.23 -7.49
CA ASN A 440 -14.28 -2.67 -7.23
C ASN A 440 -13.43 -1.57 -6.61
N GLY A 441 -13.55 -0.32 -7.07
CA GLY A 441 -12.91 0.83 -6.48
C GLY A 441 -13.41 1.14 -5.08
N ARG A 442 -14.74 1.13 -4.86
CA ARG A 442 -15.31 1.36 -3.52
C ARG A 442 -14.88 0.27 -2.53
N LYS A 443 -14.87 -1.00 -2.96
CA LYS A 443 -14.38 -2.14 -2.19
C LYS A 443 -12.90 -1.99 -1.85
N SER A 444 -12.07 -1.60 -2.81
CA SER A 444 -10.63 -1.37 -2.62
C SER A 444 -10.32 -0.26 -1.60
N VAL A 445 -11.05 0.85 -1.65
CA VAL A 445 -10.94 1.94 -0.65
C VAL A 445 -11.46 1.49 0.70
N ALA A 446 -12.59 0.77 0.75
CA ALA A 446 -13.16 0.25 1.99
C ALA A 446 -12.21 -0.73 2.70
N LEU A 447 -11.55 -1.63 1.98
CA LEU A 447 -10.53 -2.51 2.56
C LEU A 447 -9.34 -1.73 3.12
N HIS A 448 -8.90 -0.69 2.41
CA HIS A 448 -7.82 0.18 2.90
C HIS A 448 -8.22 0.96 4.16
N LEU A 449 -9.47 1.43 4.24
CA LEU A 449 -10.03 2.07 5.44
C LEU A 449 -10.03 1.10 6.63
N VAL A 450 -10.50 -0.14 6.45
CA VAL A 450 -10.57 -1.13 7.54
C VAL A 450 -9.17 -1.52 8.00
N ASN A 451 -8.23 -1.79 7.09
CA ASN A 451 -6.86 -2.13 7.46
C ASN A 451 -6.18 -0.97 8.19
N ASN A 452 -6.29 0.28 7.68
CA ASN A 452 -5.71 1.44 8.37
C ASN A 452 -6.30 1.65 9.78
N ALA A 453 -7.61 1.42 9.95
CA ALA A 453 -8.26 1.51 11.25
C ALA A 453 -7.78 0.40 12.22
N LEU A 454 -7.58 -0.81 11.72
CA LEU A 454 -7.08 -1.96 12.49
C LEU A 454 -5.60 -1.81 12.86
N ASP A 455 -4.76 -1.33 11.94
CA ASP A 455 -3.31 -1.18 12.13
C ASP A 455 -3.00 -0.07 13.15
N ASN A 456 -3.83 0.98 13.19
CA ASN A 456 -3.67 2.11 14.12
C ASN A 456 -4.58 2.03 15.36
N GLU A 457 -5.37 0.97 15.52
CA GLU A 457 -6.35 0.77 16.59
C GLU A 457 -7.30 1.98 16.79
N THR A 458 -7.86 2.50 15.70
CA THR A 458 -8.72 3.69 15.75
C THR A 458 -10.11 3.35 16.27
N TYR A 459 -10.45 3.81 17.47
CA TYR A 459 -11.77 3.58 18.06
C TYR A 459 -12.84 4.49 17.46
N ILE A 460 -14.02 3.91 17.22
CA ILE A 460 -15.22 4.65 16.83
C ILE A 460 -16.08 4.82 18.07
N THR A 461 -16.33 6.06 18.48
CA THR A 461 -16.79 6.36 19.84
C THR A 461 -18.26 6.78 19.92
N THR A 462 -18.89 7.18 18.81
CA THR A 462 -20.27 7.67 18.77
C THR A 462 -21.14 6.87 17.81
N GLN A 463 -22.45 6.81 18.07
CA GLN A 463 -23.41 6.14 17.19
C GLN A 463 -23.42 6.75 15.77
N GLU A 464 -23.34 8.08 15.66
CA GLU A 464 -23.33 8.79 14.39
C GLU A 464 -22.08 8.43 13.56
N HIS A 465 -20.92 8.34 14.21
CA HIS A 465 -19.69 7.90 13.54
C HIS A 465 -19.78 6.43 13.11
N VAL A 466 -20.41 5.55 13.89
CA VAL A 466 -20.66 4.15 13.48
C VAL A 466 -21.49 4.13 12.20
N ASP A 467 -22.60 4.86 12.16
CA ASP A 467 -23.45 4.87 10.98
C ASP A 467 -22.73 5.42 9.74
N ALA A 468 -21.97 6.51 9.91
CA ALA A 468 -21.23 7.12 8.82
C ALA A 468 -20.07 6.26 8.31
N VAL A 469 -19.29 5.63 9.21
CA VAL A 469 -18.22 4.70 8.82
C VAL A 469 -18.79 3.48 8.10
N LEU A 470 -19.82 2.85 8.65
CA LEU A 470 -20.41 1.67 8.03
C LEU A 470 -21.04 2.00 6.65
N ASN A 471 -21.58 3.22 6.46
CA ASN A 471 -22.01 3.69 5.14
C ASN A 471 -20.85 3.79 4.13
N MET A 472 -19.65 4.23 4.55
CA MET A 472 -18.46 4.22 3.69
C MET A 472 -17.99 2.79 3.38
N LEU A 473 -18.22 1.86 4.31
CA LEU A 473 -17.88 0.43 4.17
C LEU A 473 -19.02 -0.40 3.54
N ALA A 474 -20.06 0.24 3.03
CA ALA A 474 -21.21 -0.44 2.42
C ALA A 474 -20.87 -1.55 1.40
N PRO A 475 -19.83 -1.42 0.53
CA PRO A 475 -19.44 -2.50 -0.39
C PRO A 475 -19.03 -3.81 0.32
N LEU A 476 -18.52 -3.73 1.55
CA LEU A 476 -18.13 -4.89 2.34
C LEU A 476 -19.29 -5.43 3.18
N ILE A 477 -20.31 -4.60 3.46
CA ILE A 477 -21.42 -4.92 4.36
C ILE A 477 -22.62 -5.49 3.61
N CYS A 478 -23.00 -4.94 2.47
CA CYS A 478 -24.20 -5.35 1.73
C CYS A 478 -23.94 -5.50 0.23
N ASP A 479 -24.73 -6.35 -0.42
CA ASP A 479 -24.65 -6.53 -1.88
C ASP A 479 -25.06 -5.24 -2.58
N GLN A 480 -24.18 -4.78 -3.46
CA GLN A 480 -24.38 -3.55 -4.21
C GLN A 480 -25.05 -3.86 -5.56
N PRO A 481 -25.88 -2.94 -6.11
CA PRO A 481 -26.59 -3.18 -7.37
C PRO A 481 -25.65 -3.34 -8.57
N ASP A 482 -24.43 -2.82 -8.49
CA ASP A 482 -23.38 -2.89 -9.51
C ASP A 482 -22.36 -4.02 -9.25
N GLN A 483 -22.62 -4.91 -8.29
CA GLN A 483 -21.75 -6.03 -7.96
C GLN A 483 -21.91 -7.19 -8.94
N VAL A 484 -20.81 -7.65 -9.53
CA VAL A 484 -20.77 -8.90 -10.32
C VAL A 484 -20.50 -10.06 -9.37
N LEU A 485 -21.46 -10.99 -9.24
CA LEU A 485 -21.41 -12.10 -8.28
C LEU A 485 -20.61 -13.32 -8.78
N THR A 486 -20.29 -13.39 -10.08
CA THR A 486 -19.62 -14.54 -10.70
C THR A 486 -18.10 -14.44 -10.58
N GLY A 487 -17.45 -15.49 -10.07
CA GLY A 487 -15.99 -15.63 -10.06
C GLY A 487 -15.28 -15.07 -8.81
N GLN A 488 -16.00 -14.76 -7.73
CA GLN A 488 -15.37 -14.37 -6.46
C GLN A 488 -14.74 -15.60 -5.78
N ASP A 489 -13.46 -15.49 -5.42
CA ASP A 489 -12.80 -16.50 -4.60
C ASP A 489 -13.45 -16.53 -3.20
N ALA A 490 -13.73 -17.74 -2.72
CA ALA A 490 -14.33 -17.95 -1.42
C ALA A 490 -13.34 -17.62 -0.29
N GLU A 491 -12.04 -17.82 -0.52
CA GLU A 491 -10.99 -17.52 0.46
C GLU A 491 -10.83 -16.00 0.61
N ASP A 492 -10.64 -15.27 -0.50
CA ASP A 492 -10.55 -13.80 -0.49
C ASP A 492 -11.79 -13.16 0.18
N PHE A 493 -13.00 -13.65 -0.17
CA PHE A 493 -14.23 -13.17 0.44
C PHE A 493 -14.24 -13.40 1.96
N ALA A 494 -13.76 -14.57 2.43
CA ALA A 494 -13.69 -14.86 3.85
C ALA A 494 -12.68 -13.96 4.56
N GLU A 495 -11.51 -13.69 3.97
CA GLU A 495 -10.52 -12.77 4.52
C GLU A 495 -11.09 -11.36 4.69
N GLU A 496 -11.78 -10.85 3.67
CA GLU A 496 -12.45 -9.55 3.71
C GLU A 496 -13.50 -9.47 4.83
N GLN A 497 -14.33 -10.51 4.98
CA GLN A 497 -15.33 -10.57 6.03
C GLN A 497 -14.71 -10.74 7.42
N ASN A 498 -13.56 -11.41 7.53
CA ASN A 498 -12.80 -11.50 8.78
C ASN A 498 -12.23 -10.14 9.21
N LEU A 499 -11.84 -9.27 8.27
CA LEU A 499 -11.47 -7.88 8.59
C LEU A 499 -12.66 -7.09 9.16
N MET A 500 -13.84 -7.25 8.58
CA MET A 500 -15.07 -6.65 9.12
C MET A 500 -15.42 -7.20 10.51
N ALA A 501 -15.21 -8.49 10.74
CA ALA A 501 -15.37 -9.10 12.06
C ALA A 501 -14.44 -8.47 13.10
N ARG A 502 -13.18 -8.20 12.74
CA ARG A 502 -12.19 -7.53 13.60
C ARG A 502 -12.57 -6.07 13.88
N LEU A 503 -13.08 -5.35 12.88
CA LEU A 503 -13.50 -3.95 13.02
C LEU A 503 -14.54 -3.75 14.13
N ILE A 504 -15.42 -4.74 14.35
CA ILE A 504 -16.45 -4.67 15.40
C ILE A 504 -15.84 -4.48 16.79
N HIS A 505 -14.63 -5.00 17.04
CA HIS A 505 -13.93 -4.80 18.32
C HIS A 505 -13.40 -3.37 18.52
N LEU A 506 -13.33 -2.56 17.46
CA LEU A 506 -12.97 -1.13 17.54
C LEU A 506 -14.19 -0.23 17.85
N LEU A 507 -15.39 -0.81 17.96
CA LEU A 507 -16.60 -0.10 18.39
C LEU A 507 -16.62 0.02 19.93
N ALA A 508 -15.81 0.94 20.45
CA ALA A 508 -15.71 1.21 21.87
C ALA A 508 -15.96 2.70 22.16
N PRO A 509 -16.84 3.05 23.11
CA PRO A 509 -17.01 4.44 23.53
C PRO A 509 -15.74 4.96 24.24
N GLU A 510 -15.53 6.27 24.17
CA GLU A 510 -14.43 6.99 24.85
C GLU A 510 -14.62 7.03 26.38
N GLU A 511 -15.88 7.06 26.82
CA GLU A 511 -16.28 7.07 28.23
C GLU A 511 -16.82 5.70 28.68
N THR A 512 -16.98 5.51 29.99
CA THR A 512 -17.69 4.35 30.57
C THR A 512 -19.21 4.42 30.33
N ASP A 513 -19.66 5.08 29.25
CA ASP A 513 -21.06 5.14 28.85
C ASP A 513 -21.46 3.82 28.16
N LEU A 514 -21.94 2.89 28.99
CA LEU A 514 -22.44 1.60 28.55
C LEU A 514 -23.71 1.71 27.68
N ASP A 515 -24.49 2.79 27.81
CA ASP A 515 -25.70 3.01 27.01
C ASP A 515 -25.34 3.44 25.59
N GLN A 516 -24.31 4.27 25.44
CA GLN A 516 -23.75 4.63 24.14
C GLN A 516 -23.20 3.39 23.42
N GLN A 517 -22.48 2.52 24.14
CA GLN A 517 -22.00 1.25 23.56
C GLN A 517 -23.16 0.40 23.03
N TYR A 518 -24.26 0.29 23.78
CA TYR A 518 -25.45 -0.45 23.33
C TYR A 518 -26.09 0.15 22.07
N ARG A 519 -26.20 1.49 22.00
CA ARG A 519 -26.72 2.19 20.82
C ARG A 519 -25.85 1.97 19.59
N MET A 520 -24.53 2.00 19.74
CA MET A 520 -23.57 1.70 18.68
C MET A 520 -23.73 0.28 18.16
N LEU A 521 -23.79 -0.72 19.05
CA LEU A 521 -24.02 -2.12 18.67
C LEU A 521 -25.36 -2.31 17.97
N THR A 522 -26.40 -1.58 18.38
CA THR A 522 -27.72 -1.60 17.74
C THR A 522 -27.69 -1.01 16.33
N SER A 523 -26.99 0.11 16.12
CA SER A 523 -26.76 0.68 14.79
C SER A 523 -25.99 -0.28 13.90
N ALA A 524 -24.89 -0.84 14.41
CA ALA A 524 -24.10 -1.84 13.70
C ALA A 524 -24.95 -3.06 13.30
N ARG A 525 -25.81 -3.57 14.20
CA ARG A 525 -26.70 -4.70 13.91
C ARG A 525 -27.65 -4.41 12.76
N LYS A 526 -28.21 -3.19 12.70
CA LYS A 526 -29.13 -2.79 11.64
C LYS A 526 -28.46 -2.83 10.28
N GLN A 527 -27.22 -2.34 10.19
CA GLN A 527 -26.46 -2.33 8.93
C GLN A 527 -25.94 -3.72 8.54
N PHE A 528 -25.28 -4.44 9.45
CA PHE A 528 -24.81 -5.81 9.20
C PHE A 528 -25.95 -6.78 8.89
N GLY A 529 -27.15 -6.53 9.43
CA GLY A 529 -28.35 -7.30 9.11
C GLY A 529 -28.78 -7.22 7.65
N ALA A 530 -28.41 -6.15 6.94
CA ALA A 530 -28.68 -6.00 5.50
C ALA A 530 -27.70 -6.79 4.62
N GLY A 531 -26.67 -7.41 5.20
CA GLY A 531 -25.58 -8.06 4.46
C GLY A 531 -25.89 -9.42 3.82
N GLY A 532 -27.08 -9.96 4.08
CA GLY A 532 -27.54 -11.23 3.53
C GLY A 532 -26.87 -12.46 4.16
N ALA A 533 -27.31 -13.66 3.75
CA ALA A 533 -26.92 -14.93 4.35
C ALA A 533 -25.41 -15.24 4.30
N ARG A 534 -24.68 -14.68 3.31
CA ARG A 534 -23.23 -14.94 3.14
C ARG A 534 -22.33 -14.14 4.09
N ARG A 535 -22.73 -12.92 4.50
CA ARG A 535 -21.88 -12.01 5.31
C ARG A 535 -22.20 -12.03 6.80
N ILE A 536 -23.47 -12.25 7.15
CA ILE A 536 -23.88 -12.35 8.55
C ILE A 536 -23.16 -13.44 9.38
N PRO A 537 -22.70 -14.58 8.82
CA PRO A 537 -22.00 -15.60 9.61
C PRO A 537 -20.68 -15.09 10.20
N PHE A 538 -20.06 -14.08 9.59
CA PHE A 538 -18.79 -13.50 10.03
C PHE A 538 -18.98 -12.30 10.96
N THR A 539 -19.98 -11.46 10.67
CA THR A 539 -20.17 -10.16 11.35
C THR A 539 -21.07 -10.24 12.58
N LEU A 540 -22.08 -11.11 12.62
CA LEU A 540 -22.97 -11.20 13.79
C LEU A 540 -22.35 -11.87 15.02
N PRO A 541 -21.52 -12.92 14.91
CA PRO A 541 -20.93 -13.54 16.10
C PRO A 541 -20.05 -12.59 16.92
N PRO A 542 -19.11 -11.80 16.36
CA PRO A 542 -18.36 -10.80 17.11
C PRO A 542 -19.27 -9.78 17.80
N LEU A 543 -20.35 -9.35 17.13
CA LEU A 543 -21.33 -8.43 17.69
C LEU A 543 -22.05 -9.02 18.92
N ILE A 544 -22.38 -10.31 18.87
CA ILE A 544 -22.98 -11.06 19.99
C ILE A 544 -21.99 -11.16 21.16
N TYR A 545 -20.71 -11.44 20.88
CA TYR A 545 -19.69 -11.50 21.94
C TYR A 545 -19.44 -10.14 22.59
N GLU A 546 -19.40 -9.05 21.82
CA GLU A 546 -19.33 -7.69 22.39
C GLU A 546 -20.57 -7.34 23.21
N ALA A 547 -21.76 -7.78 22.77
CA ALA A 547 -22.98 -7.64 23.54
C ALA A 547 -22.94 -8.45 24.87
N PHE A 548 -22.39 -9.67 24.88
CA PHE A 548 -22.19 -10.43 26.13
C PHE A 548 -21.19 -9.76 27.07
N LYS A 549 -20.08 -9.22 26.54
CA LYS A 549 -19.14 -8.43 27.34
C LYS A 549 -19.81 -7.19 27.93
N LEU A 550 -20.65 -6.51 27.15
CA LEU A 550 -21.43 -5.37 27.61
C LEU A 550 -22.40 -5.76 28.74
N ALA A 551 -23.13 -6.87 28.60
CA ALA A 551 -23.99 -7.40 29.66
C ALA A 551 -23.20 -7.71 30.95
N ARG A 552 -21.97 -8.24 30.80
CA ARG A 552 -21.10 -8.48 31.96
C ARG A 552 -20.65 -7.19 32.63
N LYS A 553 -20.29 -6.15 31.87
CA LYS A 553 -19.96 -4.83 32.42
C LYS A 553 -21.14 -4.23 33.20
N TYR A 554 -22.37 -4.33 32.69
CA TYR A 554 -23.56 -3.90 33.44
C TYR A 554 -23.75 -4.66 34.76
N PHE A 555 -23.44 -5.95 34.79
CA PHE A 555 -23.49 -6.76 36.01
C PHE A 555 -22.42 -6.38 37.04
N ASP A 556 -21.23 -5.99 36.58
CA ASP A 556 -20.14 -5.54 37.46
C ASP A 556 -20.45 -4.16 38.06
N VAL A 557 -21.15 -3.30 37.31
CA VAL A 557 -21.56 -1.92 37.70
C VAL A 557 -22.98 -1.88 38.32
N ARG A 558 -23.54 -3.02 38.71
CA ARG A 558 -24.93 -3.14 39.25
C ARG A 558 -25.27 -2.28 40.47
N GLN A 559 -24.26 -1.73 41.16
CA GLN A 559 -24.47 -0.85 42.32
C GLN A 559 -24.77 0.60 41.92
N GLU A 560 -24.41 1.01 40.69
CA GLU A 560 -24.52 2.39 40.21
C GLU A 560 -25.76 2.62 39.35
N ASP A 561 -26.27 1.57 38.68
CA ASP A 561 -27.43 1.65 37.78
C ASP A 561 -28.60 0.80 38.29
N GLU A 562 -29.70 1.42 38.73
CA GLU A 562 -30.90 0.72 39.20
C GLU A 562 -31.64 -0.06 38.08
N LEU A 563 -31.42 0.29 36.81
CA LEU A 563 -32.08 -0.31 35.65
C LEU A 563 -31.24 -1.39 34.95
N TRP A 564 -30.10 -1.77 35.53
CA TRP A 564 -29.15 -2.72 34.94
C TRP A 564 -29.81 -4.06 34.52
N GLU A 565 -30.77 -4.58 35.31
CA GLU A 565 -31.48 -5.83 34.99
C GLU A 565 -32.26 -5.73 33.68
N LYS A 566 -33.02 -4.65 33.49
CA LYS A 566 -33.79 -4.41 32.26
C LYS A 566 -32.89 -4.19 31.06
N LYS A 567 -31.71 -3.60 31.27
CA LYS A 567 -30.71 -3.42 30.22
C LYS A 567 -30.09 -4.76 29.81
N CYS A 568 -29.72 -5.60 30.77
CA CYS A 568 -29.26 -6.97 30.51
C CYS A 568 -30.31 -7.78 29.74
N GLU A 569 -31.58 -7.73 30.16
CA GLU A 569 -32.67 -8.40 29.45
C GLU A 569 -32.75 -7.96 27.98
N LYS A 570 -32.73 -6.65 27.72
CA LYS A 570 -32.70 -6.11 26.34
C LYS A 570 -31.47 -6.56 25.54
N ILE A 571 -30.31 -6.65 26.17
CA ILE A 571 -29.07 -7.13 25.52
C ILE A 571 -29.19 -8.61 25.15
N PHE A 572 -29.72 -9.45 26.04
CA PHE A 572 -29.93 -10.86 25.73
C PHE A 572 -31.02 -11.07 24.67
N THR A 573 -32.10 -10.29 24.68
CA THR A 573 -33.08 -10.28 23.58
C THR A 573 -32.45 -9.84 22.26
N PHE A 574 -31.56 -8.85 22.30
CA PHE A 574 -30.77 -8.43 21.13
C PHE A 574 -29.88 -9.57 20.61
N CYS A 575 -29.15 -10.26 21.49
CA CYS A 575 -28.34 -11.42 21.11
C CYS A 575 -29.19 -12.54 20.49
N HIS A 576 -30.34 -12.82 21.08
CA HIS A 576 -31.31 -13.80 20.56
C HIS A 576 -31.76 -13.45 19.15
N GLN A 577 -32.15 -12.20 18.89
CA GLN A 577 -32.53 -11.73 17.55
C GLN A 577 -31.37 -11.81 16.54
N CYS A 578 -30.12 -11.64 17.00
CA CYS A 578 -28.94 -11.84 16.16
C CYS A 578 -28.78 -13.33 15.79
N ILE A 579 -28.87 -14.23 16.77
CA ILE A 579 -28.74 -15.67 16.54
C ILE A 579 -29.90 -16.19 15.67
N ALA A 580 -31.14 -15.74 15.92
CA ALA A 580 -32.29 -16.10 15.12
C ALA A 580 -32.16 -15.66 13.65
N ALA A 581 -31.44 -14.57 13.36
CA ALA A 581 -31.14 -14.18 11.98
C ALA A 581 -30.10 -15.10 11.32
N LEU A 582 -29.17 -15.66 12.08
CA LEU A 582 -28.25 -16.70 11.59
C LEU A 582 -28.99 -18.01 11.29
N VAL A 583 -29.97 -18.37 12.12
CA VAL A 583 -30.85 -19.53 11.86
C VAL A 583 -31.63 -19.33 10.55
N LYS A 584 -32.20 -18.14 10.34
CA LYS A 584 -32.89 -17.79 9.08
C LYS A 584 -31.98 -17.82 7.84
N ALA A 585 -30.66 -17.80 8.02
CA ALA A 585 -29.69 -17.95 6.94
C ALA A 585 -29.25 -19.41 6.73
N GLU A 586 -30.03 -20.38 7.22
CA GLU A 586 -29.82 -21.82 7.01
C GLU A 586 -28.49 -22.33 7.62
N LEU A 587 -28.01 -21.68 8.68
CA LEU A 587 -26.89 -22.16 9.48
C LEU A 587 -27.39 -22.95 10.68
N ALA A 588 -26.84 -24.14 10.92
CA ALA A 588 -27.24 -25.00 12.04
C ALA A 588 -26.20 -25.02 13.19
N GLU A 589 -24.94 -25.32 12.89
CA GLU A 589 -23.92 -25.53 13.93
C GLU A 589 -23.52 -24.25 14.68
N LEU A 590 -23.31 -23.15 13.95
CA LEU A 590 -22.85 -21.88 14.52
C LEU A 590 -23.91 -21.29 15.46
N PRO A 591 -25.21 -21.16 15.07
CA PRO A 591 -26.25 -20.68 15.97
C PRO A 591 -26.43 -21.57 17.20
N LEU A 592 -26.33 -22.90 17.06
CA LEU A 592 -26.39 -23.81 18.20
C LEU A 592 -25.30 -23.48 19.24
N ARG A 593 -24.05 -23.29 18.81
CA ARG A 593 -22.95 -22.91 19.72
C ARG A 593 -23.19 -21.54 20.37
N LEU A 594 -23.71 -20.57 19.61
CA LEU A 594 -24.03 -19.24 20.14
C LEU A 594 -25.19 -19.25 21.14
N PHE A 595 -26.21 -20.09 20.93
CA PHE A 595 -27.29 -20.29 21.90
C PHE A 595 -26.78 -20.93 23.19
N LEU A 596 -25.93 -21.96 23.09
CA LEU A 596 -25.29 -22.56 24.27
C LEU A 596 -24.44 -21.54 25.02
N GLN A 597 -23.65 -20.74 24.30
CA GLN A 597 -22.85 -19.67 24.91
C GLN A 597 -23.72 -18.58 25.56
N GLY A 598 -24.86 -18.25 24.94
CA GLY A 598 -25.85 -17.32 25.48
C GLY A 598 -26.47 -17.84 26.78
N ALA A 599 -26.80 -19.13 26.84
CA ALA A 599 -27.27 -19.77 28.07
C ALA A 599 -26.21 -19.74 29.19
N LEU A 600 -24.94 -20.03 28.87
CA LEU A 600 -23.84 -19.96 29.84
C LEU A 600 -23.63 -18.53 30.34
N ALA A 601 -23.67 -17.53 29.45
CA ALA A 601 -23.56 -16.13 29.82
C ALA A 601 -24.73 -15.67 30.70
N ALA A 602 -25.96 -16.09 30.39
CA ALA A 602 -27.14 -15.82 31.21
C ALA A 602 -27.08 -16.52 32.58
N SER A 603 -26.42 -17.69 32.69
CA SER A 603 -26.19 -18.35 33.98
C SER A 603 -25.28 -17.52 34.89
N GLN A 604 -24.22 -16.94 34.33
CA GLN A 604 -23.21 -16.17 35.08
C GLN A 604 -23.66 -14.75 35.47
N ILE A 605 -24.67 -14.20 34.79
CA ILE A 605 -25.20 -12.86 35.00
C ILE A 605 -26.58 -13.02 35.64
N ILE A 606 -26.65 -12.88 36.97
CA ILE A 606 -27.85 -13.20 37.75
C ILE A 606 -28.78 -11.97 37.83
N PHE A 607 -29.66 -11.79 36.83
CA PHE A 607 -30.74 -10.79 36.81
C PHE A 607 -32.12 -11.46 36.86
N GLY A 608 -33.20 -10.75 37.22
CA GLY A 608 -34.50 -11.37 37.54
C GLY A 608 -35.05 -12.42 36.55
N THR A 609 -34.91 -12.21 35.24
CA THR A 609 -35.41 -13.12 34.17
C THR A 609 -34.34 -14.02 33.54
N HIS A 610 -33.18 -14.16 34.18
CA HIS A 610 -32.04 -14.90 33.62
C HIS A 610 -32.32 -16.40 33.40
N GLU A 611 -33.07 -17.04 34.29
CA GLU A 611 -33.42 -18.47 34.19
C GLU A 611 -34.31 -18.74 32.98
N THR A 612 -35.33 -17.91 32.77
CA THR A 612 -36.26 -18.04 31.65
C THR A 612 -35.56 -17.85 30.30
N LEU A 613 -34.64 -16.89 30.21
CA LEU A 613 -33.87 -16.65 28.98
C LEU A 613 -32.85 -17.76 28.72
N ALA A 614 -32.17 -18.25 29.76
CA ALA A 614 -31.27 -19.39 29.63
C ALA A 614 -32.02 -20.64 29.16
N TYR A 615 -33.22 -20.88 29.69
CA TYR A 615 -34.07 -21.99 29.26
C TYR A 615 -34.52 -21.83 27.81
N GLU A 616 -34.91 -20.63 27.39
CA GLU A 616 -35.29 -20.36 26.01
C GLU A 616 -34.13 -20.63 25.03
N PHE A 617 -32.91 -20.16 25.35
CA PHE A 617 -31.72 -20.42 24.54
C PHE A 617 -31.42 -21.91 24.40
N ILE A 618 -31.50 -22.65 25.51
CA ILE A 618 -31.31 -24.10 25.49
C ILE A 618 -32.41 -24.76 24.65
N SER A 619 -33.68 -24.42 24.88
CA SER A 619 -34.79 -24.97 24.11
C SER A 619 -34.61 -24.77 22.60
N GLN A 620 -34.18 -23.58 22.17
CA GLN A 620 -33.91 -23.30 20.76
C GLN A 620 -32.71 -24.08 20.21
N ALA A 621 -31.65 -24.27 21.02
CA ALA A 621 -30.54 -25.14 20.64
C ALA A 621 -30.99 -26.61 20.43
N PHE A 622 -31.89 -27.11 21.28
CA PHE A 622 -32.49 -28.45 21.10
C PHE A 622 -33.37 -28.52 19.84
N THR A 623 -34.16 -27.50 19.54
CA THR A 623 -34.96 -27.45 18.30
C THR A 623 -34.06 -27.48 17.06
N LEU A 624 -33.01 -26.66 17.02
CA LEU A 624 -32.04 -26.67 15.92
C LEU A 624 -31.35 -28.02 15.73
N TYR A 625 -31.01 -28.68 16.83
CA TYR A 625 -30.44 -30.02 16.78
C TYR A 625 -31.39 -31.03 16.13
N GLU A 626 -32.68 -30.97 16.47
CA GLU A 626 -33.70 -31.92 16.00
C GLU A 626 -34.12 -31.66 14.54
N GLU A 627 -34.20 -30.39 14.14
CA GLU A 627 -34.76 -30.00 12.83
C GLU A 627 -33.70 -29.83 11.74
N GLU A 628 -32.53 -29.27 12.05
CA GLU A 628 -31.55 -28.81 11.04
C GLU A 628 -30.28 -29.68 10.97
N ILE A 629 -29.83 -30.27 12.10
CA ILE A 629 -28.59 -31.06 12.13
C ILE A 629 -28.88 -32.52 11.76
N SER A 630 -28.60 -32.88 10.51
CA SER A 630 -28.81 -34.24 9.98
C SER A 630 -27.56 -35.12 9.95
N ASP A 631 -26.35 -34.54 9.87
CA ASP A 631 -25.12 -35.34 9.84
C ASP A 631 -24.84 -36.01 11.19
N SER A 632 -24.58 -37.33 11.17
CA SER A 632 -24.40 -38.12 12.38
C SER A 632 -23.17 -37.73 13.20
N LYS A 633 -22.09 -37.20 12.59
CA LYS A 633 -20.92 -36.73 13.36
C LYS A 633 -21.22 -35.37 13.99
N ALA A 634 -21.85 -34.47 13.24
CA ALA A 634 -22.29 -33.17 13.73
C ALA A 634 -23.30 -33.31 14.88
N GLN A 635 -24.25 -34.25 14.78
CA GLN A 635 -25.18 -34.59 15.87
C GLN A 635 -24.43 -35.02 17.13
N PHE A 636 -23.50 -35.98 17.04
CA PHE A 636 -22.73 -36.41 18.21
C PHE A 636 -21.93 -35.25 18.83
N ALA A 637 -21.28 -34.42 18.01
CA ALA A 637 -20.52 -33.25 18.47
C ALA A 637 -21.42 -32.19 19.14
N ALA A 638 -22.56 -31.86 18.52
CA ALA A 638 -23.54 -30.92 19.06
C ALA A 638 -24.12 -31.42 20.39
N LEU A 639 -24.52 -32.70 20.47
CA LEU A 639 -25.04 -33.31 21.69
C LEU A 639 -24.00 -33.31 22.82
N THR A 640 -22.73 -33.57 22.48
CA THR A 640 -21.62 -33.49 23.44
C THR A 640 -21.47 -32.08 24.01
N LEU A 641 -21.52 -31.05 23.16
CA LEU A 641 -21.49 -29.66 23.58
C LEU A 641 -22.72 -29.26 24.41
N MET A 642 -23.91 -29.71 24.02
CA MET A 642 -25.14 -29.46 24.75
C MET A 642 -25.06 -30.05 26.16
N ALA A 643 -24.67 -31.31 26.29
CA ALA A 643 -24.50 -31.96 27.59
C ALA A 643 -23.41 -31.28 28.44
N ALA A 644 -22.25 -30.97 27.86
CA ALA A 644 -21.20 -30.24 28.58
C ALA A 644 -21.66 -28.84 29.05
N SER A 645 -22.45 -28.14 28.24
CA SER A 645 -23.00 -26.83 28.60
C SER A 645 -24.02 -26.97 29.74
N LEU A 646 -24.92 -27.95 29.66
CA LEU A 646 -25.92 -28.24 30.70
C LEU A 646 -25.28 -28.61 32.04
N GLU A 647 -24.13 -29.30 32.04
CA GLU A 647 -23.38 -29.61 33.25
C GLU A 647 -22.89 -28.34 33.97
N LYS A 648 -22.57 -27.29 33.22
CA LYS A 648 -22.06 -26.01 33.74
C LYS A 648 -23.15 -25.01 34.10
N LEU A 649 -24.41 -25.27 33.77
CA LEU A 649 -25.52 -24.41 34.14
C LEU A 649 -25.94 -24.68 35.59
N ASP A 650 -25.90 -23.63 36.40
CA ASP A 650 -26.33 -23.61 37.80
C ASP A 650 -27.63 -22.83 38.01
N CYS A 651 -28.11 -22.13 36.97
CA CYS A 651 -29.26 -21.23 37.06
C CYS A 651 -30.63 -21.92 37.02
N PHE A 652 -30.74 -23.21 36.68
CA PHE A 652 -32.02 -23.90 36.58
C PHE A 652 -32.52 -24.45 37.92
N SER A 653 -33.82 -24.26 38.16
CA SER A 653 -34.60 -25.06 39.12
C SER A 653 -34.70 -26.52 38.68
N GLU A 654 -35.03 -27.44 39.59
CA GLU A 654 -35.18 -28.86 39.23
C GLU A 654 -36.34 -29.08 38.24
N GLU A 655 -37.37 -28.24 38.30
CA GLU A 655 -38.50 -28.23 37.35
C GLU A 655 -38.05 -27.99 35.90
N ASN A 656 -37.09 -27.09 35.69
CA ASN A 656 -36.55 -26.77 34.36
C ASN A 656 -35.37 -27.68 33.97
N SER A 657 -34.55 -28.10 34.94
CA SER A 657 -33.36 -28.93 34.71
C SER A 657 -33.69 -30.39 34.39
N ALA A 658 -34.68 -30.99 35.07
CA ALA A 658 -35.03 -32.40 34.87
C ALA A 658 -35.50 -32.72 33.43
N PRO A 659 -36.44 -31.95 32.82
CA PRO A 659 -36.88 -32.19 31.45
C PRO A 659 -35.75 -32.11 30.43
N VAL A 660 -34.86 -31.13 30.56
CA VAL A 660 -33.77 -30.90 29.61
C VAL A 660 -32.72 -32.02 29.69
N ARG A 661 -32.36 -32.48 30.90
CA ARG A 661 -31.46 -33.63 31.08
C ARG A 661 -32.07 -34.93 30.55
N SER A 662 -33.36 -35.17 30.83
CA SER A 662 -34.08 -36.32 30.28
C SER A 662 -34.18 -36.26 28.75
N LYS A 663 -34.41 -35.08 28.16
CA LYS A 663 -34.40 -34.88 26.70
C LYS A 663 -33.01 -35.17 26.12
N CYS A 664 -31.94 -34.69 26.75
CA CYS A 664 -30.57 -35.00 26.33
C CYS A 664 -30.28 -36.51 26.36
N ALA A 665 -30.75 -37.24 27.38
CA ALA A 665 -30.62 -38.70 27.45
C ALA A 665 -31.43 -39.45 26.39
N LEU A 666 -32.61 -38.93 26.02
CA LEU A 666 -33.41 -39.47 24.92
C LEU A 666 -32.70 -39.27 23.58
N LEU A 667 -32.16 -38.08 23.31
CA LEU A 667 -31.40 -37.80 22.09
C LEU A 667 -30.12 -38.64 22.00
N ALA A 668 -29.40 -38.82 23.11
CA ALA A 668 -28.27 -39.74 23.19
C ALA A 668 -28.67 -41.18 22.86
N SER A 669 -29.85 -41.61 23.31
CA SER A 669 -30.41 -42.93 23.00
C SER A 669 -30.91 -43.05 21.55
N ALA A 670 -31.13 -41.95 20.84
CA ALA A 670 -31.66 -41.94 19.48
C ALA A 670 -30.59 -41.84 18.39
N LEU A 671 -29.31 -41.69 18.76
CA LEU A 671 -28.21 -41.65 17.79
C LEU A 671 -28.13 -42.94 16.98
N LEU A 672 -27.88 -42.80 15.68
CA LEU A 672 -27.87 -43.91 14.72
C LEU A 672 -26.60 -44.78 14.84
N ARG A 673 -25.45 -44.16 15.05
CA ARG A 673 -24.16 -44.88 15.17
C ARG A 673 -24.01 -45.43 16.58
N LYS A 674 -23.98 -46.75 16.71
CA LYS A 674 -23.88 -47.46 18.01
C LYS A 674 -22.68 -47.03 18.86
N PRO A 675 -21.46 -46.82 18.32
CA PRO A 675 -20.34 -46.35 19.13
C PRO A 675 -20.56 -44.94 19.70
N ASP A 676 -21.06 -44.02 18.87
CA ASP A 676 -21.37 -42.64 19.26
C ASP A 676 -22.54 -42.60 20.24
N GLN A 677 -23.56 -43.45 20.05
CA GLN A 677 -24.69 -43.65 20.96
C GLN A 677 -24.21 -44.12 22.34
N CYS A 678 -23.30 -45.09 22.39
CA CYS A 678 -22.71 -45.58 23.64
C CYS A 678 -21.95 -44.47 24.38
N ARG A 679 -21.06 -43.77 23.67
CA ARG A 679 -20.27 -42.66 24.23
C ARG A 679 -21.11 -41.47 24.67
N ALA A 680 -22.19 -41.15 23.94
CA ALA A 680 -23.12 -40.10 24.32
C ALA A 680 -23.89 -40.45 25.60
N LEU A 681 -24.32 -41.71 25.74
CA LEU A 681 -25.00 -42.18 26.96
C LEU A 681 -24.08 -42.17 28.19
N ILE A 682 -22.82 -42.53 28.00
CA ILE A 682 -21.77 -42.37 29.01
C ILE A 682 -21.65 -40.90 29.41
N LEU A 683 -21.53 -39.99 28.45
CA LEU A 683 -21.37 -38.57 28.71
C LEU A 683 -22.58 -37.97 29.44
N VAL A 684 -23.80 -38.29 29.00
CA VAL A 684 -25.05 -37.87 29.63
C VAL A 684 -25.21 -38.44 31.04
N SER A 685 -24.59 -39.58 31.37
CA SER A 685 -24.63 -40.09 32.75
C SER A 685 -24.00 -39.11 33.76
N ASN A 686 -23.00 -38.32 33.34
CA ASN A 686 -22.42 -37.27 34.19
C ASN A 686 -23.44 -36.18 34.53
N LEU A 687 -24.39 -35.86 33.64
CA LEU A 687 -25.45 -34.88 33.93
C LEU A 687 -26.28 -35.27 35.15
N PHE A 688 -26.45 -36.56 35.44
CA PHE A 688 -27.19 -37.02 36.61
C PHE A 688 -26.34 -37.08 37.88
N TRP A 689 -25.05 -36.78 37.78
CA TRP A 689 -24.12 -36.90 38.89
C TRP A 689 -23.48 -35.58 39.29
N SER A 690 -22.90 -34.85 38.33
CA SER A 690 -22.12 -33.61 38.56
C SER A 690 -22.92 -32.32 38.39
N SER A 691 -24.09 -32.34 37.75
CA SER A 691 -24.90 -31.13 37.58
C SER A 691 -25.35 -30.53 38.91
N THR A 692 -25.41 -29.20 38.95
CA THR A 692 -25.86 -28.40 40.09
C THR A 692 -27.16 -27.70 39.73
N THR A 693 -28.14 -27.68 40.64
CA THR A 693 -29.38 -26.90 40.50
C THR A 693 -29.45 -25.83 41.57
N LYS A 694 -30.34 -24.84 41.37
CA LYS A 694 -30.58 -23.76 42.35
C LYS A 694 -30.86 -24.29 43.77
N GLU A 695 -31.64 -25.36 43.86
CA GLU A 695 -32.04 -26.00 45.13
C GLU A 695 -30.88 -26.70 45.84
N LEU A 696 -29.83 -27.06 45.11
CA LEU A 696 -28.66 -27.76 45.64
C LEU A 696 -27.56 -26.82 46.13
N GLU A 697 -27.73 -25.50 45.98
CA GLU A 697 -26.77 -24.45 46.41
C GLU A 697 -25.31 -24.77 46.01
N GLY A 698 -25.11 -25.25 44.78
CA GLY A 698 -23.79 -25.62 44.25
C GLY A 698 -23.28 -27.02 44.63
N LYS A 699 -24.09 -27.84 45.31
CA LYS A 699 -23.77 -29.26 45.53
C LYS A 699 -24.17 -30.11 44.31
N PRO A 700 -23.40 -31.15 43.99
CA PRO A 700 -23.74 -32.06 42.90
C PRO A 700 -24.96 -32.92 43.27
N MET A 701 -25.86 -33.16 42.32
CA MET A 701 -27.12 -33.90 42.55
C MET A 701 -26.90 -35.36 43.00
N ARG A 702 -25.85 -36.03 42.49
CA ARG A 702 -25.51 -37.43 42.83
C ARG A 702 -26.68 -38.43 42.72
N ASP A 703 -27.48 -38.39 41.64
CA ASP A 703 -28.54 -39.37 41.39
C ASP A 703 -27.96 -40.69 40.84
N GLY A 704 -27.50 -41.55 41.75
CA GLY A 704 -26.86 -42.80 41.39
C GLY A 704 -27.74 -43.81 40.66
N LYS A 705 -29.08 -43.70 40.77
CA LYS A 705 -30.01 -44.62 40.10
C LYS A 705 -30.08 -44.31 38.61
N LYS A 706 -30.27 -43.05 38.23
CA LYS A 706 -30.29 -42.63 36.82
C LYS A 706 -28.95 -42.84 36.13
N VAL A 707 -27.84 -42.61 36.84
CA VAL A 707 -26.49 -42.93 36.33
C VAL A 707 -26.41 -44.40 35.95
N LEU A 708 -26.81 -45.31 36.83
CA LEU A 708 -26.81 -46.74 36.55
C LEU A 708 -27.73 -47.13 35.39
N GLU A 709 -28.89 -46.49 35.26
CA GLU A 709 -29.79 -46.71 34.11
C GLU A 709 -29.16 -46.31 32.77
N CYS A 710 -28.51 -45.15 32.70
CA CYS A 710 -27.76 -44.69 31.53
C CYS A 710 -26.61 -45.65 31.18
N LEU A 711 -25.82 -46.05 32.18
CA LEU A 711 -24.70 -46.96 31.97
C LEU A 711 -25.14 -48.38 31.56
N ARG A 712 -26.27 -48.87 32.08
CA ARG A 712 -26.86 -50.15 31.64
C ARG A 712 -27.35 -50.06 30.20
N LYS A 713 -27.95 -48.95 29.80
CA LYS A 713 -28.33 -48.71 28.39
C LYS A 713 -27.10 -48.64 27.49
N ALA A 714 -26.05 -47.91 27.89
CA ALA A 714 -24.78 -47.85 27.16
C ALA A 714 -24.15 -49.24 26.98
N GLY A 715 -24.15 -50.07 28.05
CA GLY A 715 -23.68 -51.45 27.97
C GLY A 715 -24.47 -52.32 26.99
N LYS A 716 -25.80 -52.17 26.91
CA LYS A 716 -26.62 -52.85 25.90
C LYS A 716 -26.29 -52.40 24.48
N VAL A 717 -26.15 -51.08 24.26
CA VAL A 717 -25.76 -50.52 22.97
C VAL A 717 -24.38 -50.98 22.54
N ALA A 718 -23.42 -51.05 23.46
CA ALA A 718 -22.09 -51.60 23.19
C ALA A 718 -22.18 -53.06 22.71
N THR A 719 -23.08 -53.86 23.28
CA THR A 719 -23.29 -55.26 22.84
C THR A 719 -24.03 -55.43 21.52
N GLU A 720 -24.74 -54.41 21.07
CA GLU A 720 -25.39 -54.38 19.76
C GLU A 720 -24.41 -53.99 18.63
N CYS A 721 -23.17 -53.63 18.96
CA CYS A 721 -22.12 -53.38 17.97
C CYS A 721 -21.68 -54.70 17.32
N LEU A 722 -21.65 -54.73 15.98
CA LEU A 722 -21.33 -55.93 15.21
C LEU A 722 -19.83 -56.26 15.18
N ASP A 723 -18.99 -55.23 15.28
CA ASP A 723 -17.53 -55.39 15.28
C ASP A 723 -17.02 -55.70 16.70
N PRO A 724 -16.42 -56.90 16.92
CA PRO A 724 -15.91 -57.29 18.23
C PRO A 724 -14.80 -56.37 18.75
N GLY A 725 -14.02 -55.73 17.86
CA GLY A 725 -12.92 -54.84 18.24
C GLY A 725 -13.44 -53.55 18.87
N VAL A 726 -14.35 -52.88 18.15
CA VAL A 726 -15.06 -51.69 18.64
C VAL A 726 -15.89 -52.01 19.89
N GLN A 727 -16.55 -53.17 19.92
CA GLN A 727 -17.30 -53.63 21.10
C GLN A 727 -16.39 -53.77 22.33
N ALA A 728 -15.23 -54.42 22.18
CA ALA A 728 -14.27 -54.58 23.27
C ALA A 728 -13.76 -53.21 23.74
N GLN A 729 -13.38 -52.31 22.82
CA GLN A 729 -12.94 -50.97 23.16
C GLN A 729 -14.00 -50.18 23.96
N LEU A 730 -15.25 -50.18 23.50
CA LEU A 730 -16.35 -49.48 24.17
C LEU A 730 -16.63 -50.06 25.57
N ILE A 731 -16.55 -51.38 25.74
CA ILE A 731 -16.74 -51.99 27.06
C ILE A 731 -15.59 -51.64 28.01
N VAL A 732 -14.35 -51.54 27.52
CA VAL A 732 -13.23 -51.05 28.36
C VAL A 732 -13.41 -49.58 28.74
N GLU A 733 -13.88 -48.72 27.83
CA GLU A 733 -14.28 -47.34 28.16
C GLU A 733 -15.38 -47.32 29.24
N LEU A 734 -16.39 -48.18 29.12
CA LEU A 734 -17.45 -48.36 30.12
C LEU A 734 -16.90 -48.81 31.48
N ILE A 735 -15.96 -49.76 31.53
CA ILE A 735 -15.30 -50.19 32.78
C ILE A 735 -14.71 -48.97 33.50
N ASN A 736 -13.96 -48.13 32.78
CA ASN A 736 -13.36 -46.93 33.36
C ASN A 736 -14.39 -45.95 33.93
N VAL A 737 -15.53 -45.81 33.25
CA VAL A 737 -16.64 -44.93 33.71
C VAL A 737 -17.35 -45.53 34.93
N TYR A 738 -17.64 -46.83 34.94
CA TYR A 738 -18.19 -47.52 36.11
C TYR A 738 -17.27 -47.38 37.31
N VAL A 739 -15.95 -47.54 37.10
CA VAL A 739 -14.93 -47.35 38.13
C VAL A 739 -14.87 -45.90 38.61
N HIS A 740 -15.02 -44.92 37.72
CA HIS A 740 -15.06 -43.50 38.07
C HIS A 740 -16.23 -43.16 39.02
N PHE A 741 -17.46 -43.56 38.67
CA PHE A 741 -18.62 -43.31 39.53
C PHE A 741 -18.61 -44.16 40.80
N PHE A 742 -18.09 -45.39 40.73
CA PHE A 742 -17.85 -46.20 41.91
C PHE A 742 -16.93 -45.45 42.88
N HIS A 743 -15.78 -44.94 42.37
CA HIS A 743 -14.82 -44.17 43.15
C HIS A 743 -15.41 -42.92 43.81
N GLN A 744 -16.34 -42.24 43.13
CA GLN A 744 -17.03 -41.06 43.65
C GLN A 744 -18.12 -41.39 44.70
N GLY A 745 -18.28 -42.66 45.09
CA GLY A 745 -19.17 -43.09 46.16
C GLY A 745 -20.58 -43.44 45.72
N ASN A 746 -20.80 -43.80 44.44
CA ASN A 746 -22.11 -44.25 43.97
C ASN A 746 -22.47 -45.64 44.52
N GLN A 747 -23.32 -45.67 45.55
CA GLN A 747 -23.76 -46.90 46.23
C GLN A 747 -24.55 -47.88 45.32
N HIS A 748 -25.11 -47.39 44.21
CA HIS A 748 -25.86 -48.22 43.27
C HIS A 748 -24.95 -49.00 42.30
N ILE A 749 -23.69 -48.58 42.14
CA ILE A 749 -22.70 -49.31 41.37
C ILE A 749 -22.00 -50.29 42.32
N THR A 750 -22.18 -51.58 42.06
CA THR A 750 -21.57 -52.65 42.86
C THR A 750 -20.38 -53.28 42.15
N VAL A 751 -19.50 -53.88 42.94
CA VAL A 751 -18.34 -54.67 42.48
C VAL A 751 -18.74 -55.76 41.49
N THR A 752 -19.95 -56.32 41.62
CA THR A 752 -20.47 -57.33 40.68
C THR A 752 -20.59 -56.81 39.26
N HIS A 753 -21.07 -55.57 39.06
CA HIS A 753 -21.20 -54.98 37.72
C HIS A 753 -19.83 -54.77 37.06
N ILE A 754 -18.81 -54.36 37.83
CA ILE A 754 -17.45 -54.15 37.32
C ILE A 754 -16.83 -55.50 36.93
N ASN A 755 -16.99 -56.53 37.77
CA ASN A 755 -16.48 -57.88 37.50
C ASN A 755 -17.15 -58.50 36.26
N GLU A 756 -18.46 -58.31 36.08
CA GLU A 756 -19.19 -58.78 34.90
C GLU A 756 -18.63 -58.17 33.60
N LEU A 757 -18.35 -56.85 33.58
CA LEU A 757 -17.79 -56.18 32.42
C LEU A 757 -16.34 -56.63 32.13
N ILE A 758 -15.50 -56.79 33.16
CA ILE A 758 -14.13 -57.28 33.02
C ILE A 758 -14.11 -58.72 32.48
N SER A 759 -14.94 -59.61 33.05
CA SER A 759 -15.08 -60.99 32.60
C SER A 759 -15.53 -61.05 31.14
N LYS A 760 -16.49 -60.22 30.75
CA LYS A 760 -16.97 -60.14 29.37
C LYS A 760 -15.89 -59.76 28.36
N VAL A 761 -15.03 -58.79 28.68
CA VAL A 761 -13.92 -58.44 27.77
C VAL A 761 -12.89 -59.56 27.70
N ARG A 762 -12.50 -60.13 28.85
CA ARG A 762 -11.42 -61.15 28.91
C ARG A 762 -11.80 -62.51 28.37
N GLN A 763 -13.01 -62.98 28.69
CA GLN A 763 -13.44 -64.35 28.41
C GLN A 763 -14.19 -64.45 27.08
N ASP A 764 -14.95 -63.42 26.70
CA ASP A 764 -15.80 -63.49 25.51
C ASP A 764 -15.19 -62.77 24.31
N LEU A 765 -14.64 -61.56 24.48
CA LEU A 765 -14.30 -60.68 23.33
C LEU A 765 -12.82 -60.76 22.90
N LEU A 766 -11.86 -60.72 23.83
CA LEU A 766 -10.43 -60.82 23.50
C LEU A 766 -10.06 -62.11 22.74
N PRO A 767 -10.65 -63.29 23.05
CA PRO A 767 -10.38 -64.51 22.28
C PRO A 767 -10.95 -64.52 20.87
N GLN A 768 -11.98 -63.70 20.58
CA GLN A 768 -12.61 -63.59 19.27
C GLN A 768 -11.86 -62.66 18.31
N LEU A 769 -10.93 -61.86 18.83
CA LEU A 769 -10.11 -60.94 18.05
C LEU A 769 -8.89 -61.64 17.46
N GLU A 770 -8.67 -61.44 16.17
CA GLU A 770 -7.42 -61.80 15.51
C GLU A 770 -6.23 -61.06 16.16
N ASN A 771 -5.03 -61.64 16.10
CA ASN A 771 -3.83 -60.98 16.64
C ASN A 771 -3.43 -59.81 15.73
N SER A 772 -4.00 -58.64 16.04
CA SER A 772 -3.74 -57.36 15.39
C SER A 772 -3.21 -56.33 16.40
N ASP A 773 -2.63 -55.24 15.90
CA ASP A 773 -2.19 -54.10 16.72
C ASP A 773 -3.35 -53.52 17.57
N GLU A 774 -4.58 -53.60 17.08
CA GLU A 774 -5.80 -53.16 17.80
C GLU A 774 -6.06 -54.02 19.05
N LYS A 775 -5.87 -55.34 18.94
CA LYS A 775 -6.02 -56.26 20.07
C LYS A 775 -4.98 -55.98 21.14
N GLU A 776 -3.71 -55.80 20.76
CA GLU A 776 -2.64 -55.47 21.72
C GLU A 776 -2.93 -54.14 22.45
N LEU A 777 -3.46 -53.14 21.73
CA LEU A 777 -3.85 -51.86 22.33
C LEU A 777 -4.99 -52.02 23.35
N ILE A 778 -6.02 -52.80 23.02
CA ILE A 778 -7.15 -53.07 23.91
C ILE A 778 -6.69 -53.85 25.15
N GLU A 779 -5.83 -54.86 24.98
CA GLU A 779 -5.25 -55.63 26.09
C GLU A 779 -4.42 -54.75 27.02
N LYS A 780 -3.59 -53.86 26.46
CA LYS A 780 -2.81 -52.89 27.24
C LYS A 780 -3.70 -51.91 28.00
N HIS A 781 -4.76 -51.40 27.37
CA HIS A 781 -5.69 -50.46 27.99
C HIS A 781 -6.50 -51.11 29.12
N LEU A 782 -6.98 -52.35 28.91
CA LEU A 782 -7.61 -53.15 29.96
C LEU A 782 -6.62 -53.49 31.08
N GLY A 783 -5.39 -53.85 30.74
CA GLY A 783 -4.30 -54.14 31.68
C GLY A 783 -4.04 -52.96 32.61
N ALA A 784 -3.84 -51.76 32.05
CA ALA A 784 -3.65 -50.54 32.82
C ALA A 784 -4.86 -50.21 33.74
N SER A 785 -6.08 -50.42 33.25
CA SER A 785 -7.31 -50.20 34.01
C SER A 785 -7.41 -51.18 35.20
N CYS A 786 -7.05 -52.46 34.98
CA CYS A 786 -6.98 -53.47 36.03
C CYS A 786 -5.83 -53.21 37.03
N GLU A 787 -4.67 -52.72 36.57
CA GLU A 787 -3.56 -52.33 37.46
C GLU A 787 -3.94 -51.17 38.38
N MET A 788 -4.63 -50.16 37.85
CA MET A 788 -5.19 -49.07 38.67
C MET A 788 -6.13 -49.62 39.75
N LEU A 789 -7.01 -50.55 39.39
CA LEU A 789 -7.90 -51.22 40.34
C LEU A 789 -7.14 -52.07 41.37
N ARG A 790 -6.09 -52.80 40.96
CA ARG A 790 -5.22 -53.58 41.87
C ARG A 790 -4.54 -52.64 42.87
N HIS A 791 -3.93 -51.57 42.40
CA HIS A 791 -3.25 -50.60 43.26
C HIS A 791 -4.22 -49.96 44.28
N ARG A 792 -5.47 -49.68 43.90
CA ARG A 792 -6.48 -49.12 44.80
C ARG A 792 -7.06 -50.14 45.78
N ARG A 793 -7.17 -51.41 45.38
CA ARG A 793 -7.55 -52.51 46.27
C ARG A 793 -6.50 -52.73 47.35
N ASP A 794 -5.23 -52.67 46.96
CA ASP A 794 -4.11 -52.97 47.85
C ASP A 794 -3.73 -51.74 48.73
N ASN A 795 -4.11 -50.52 48.32
CA ASN A 795 -3.97 -49.27 49.09
C ASN A 795 -5.32 -48.57 49.35
N PRO A 796 -6.14 -49.05 50.30
CA PRO A 796 -7.43 -48.43 50.62
C PRO A 796 -7.27 -47.06 51.29
N SER A 797 -8.08 -46.08 50.88
CA SER A 797 -8.10 -44.73 51.46
C SER A 797 -8.68 -44.71 52.89
N SER A 798 -8.11 -43.89 53.77
CA SER A 798 -8.45 -43.79 55.21
C SER A 798 -9.74 -43.03 55.54
N THR A 799 -10.46 -42.52 54.52
CA THR A 799 -11.73 -41.79 54.66
C THR A 799 -12.92 -42.75 54.72
N SER A 800 -13.82 -42.59 55.70
CA SER A 800 -14.98 -43.48 55.96
C SER A 800 -16.02 -43.56 54.82
N ASP A 801 -16.01 -42.61 53.88
CA ASP A 801 -16.93 -42.55 52.74
C ASP A 801 -16.38 -43.20 51.46
N ALA A 802 -15.20 -43.80 51.50
CA ALA A 802 -14.60 -44.42 50.34
C ALA A 802 -15.21 -45.83 50.06
N PRO A 803 -15.55 -46.15 48.80
CA PRO A 803 -16.10 -47.46 48.44
C PRO A 803 -15.07 -48.58 48.66
N SER A 804 -15.52 -49.74 49.15
CA SER A 804 -14.66 -50.91 49.33
C SER A 804 -14.40 -51.62 48.00
N TYR A 805 -13.12 -51.74 47.63
CA TYR A 805 -12.66 -52.44 46.43
C TYR A 805 -12.46 -53.96 46.67
N GLN A 806 -12.81 -54.47 47.86
CA GLN A 806 -12.71 -55.89 48.18
C GLN A 806 -13.74 -56.69 47.37
N GLY A 807 -13.30 -57.73 46.66
CA GLY A 807 -14.14 -58.59 45.81
C GLY A 807 -14.04 -58.32 44.30
N ILE A 808 -13.24 -57.35 43.85
CA ILE A 808 -12.96 -57.16 42.41
C ILE A 808 -12.02 -58.28 41.93
N ILE A 809 -12.46 -59.02 40.92
CA ILE A 809 -11.72 -60.12 40.28
C ILE A 809 -10.96 -59.53 39.10
N LEU A 810 -9.63 -59.49 39.20
CA LEU A 810 -8.73 -58.80 38.27
C LEU A 810 -7.86 -59.76 37.47
N ASP A 811 -8.11 -61.06 37.59
CA ASP A 811 -7.37 -62.17 36.98
C ASP A 811 -8.25 -62.94 36.00
#